data_AF-A0A391P7M7-F1
#
_entry.id   AF-A0A391P7M7-F1
#
_cell.length_a   1.000
_cell.length_b   1.000
_cell.length_c   1.000
_cell.angle_alpha   90.00
_cell.angle_beta   90.00
_cell.angle_gamma   90.00
#
_symmetry.space_group_name_H-M   'P 1'
#
loop_
_entity.id
_entity.type
_entity.pdbx_description
1 polymer ?
#
loop_
_entity_poly.entity_id
_entity_poly.type
_entity_poly.pdbx_seq_one_letter_code
_entity_poly.pdbx_strand_id
1 'polypeptide(L)'
;MSSAAVRIGVGTRLVHDGELVEIVEIHAGRTGMDVVLKCTSKQALIRASFNELLTSGATRVIPERDGPTGDDDFEPAGVVLAQLSGDERNEVIDRAAHVREVLTGFRSGSKELALPGEPRSEYRGDVPLSRRYASKARELGAGVRSIERWVQQFQKSGEAGLAPTHDRAGAGPGANVDSRWTETAVEVMVEHADQSRPSQTMVIKRTNARIVARFCEGVVEVPSRATAFRVLAELEKRYPTFRLSTKRNRDIADRPDGLYGKLRPTRPGEYMLMDTTRLDVFAMDPITLRWVQAELTIGMDWYTRCVTGIRLTPVSTKSVDAAAVLYQSYRPRPACKNWPTHAVWPEHGVPRSVLVDVQAVDGTFVGAAGPAIVPETVVIDHGKIYVSEHMTSVCQRLGISIQPARLRTGRDKGPVERFFRTIREDLLQILPGYKGPDIHSRGLDPESEAFFYLDELEAIIREWVAVEYHRRPHDSLVDPHVPGLRMSPAQMFEHGIARAGYIEAPRDPDLAYEFLKAEFRKVQHYGVDLGGRRYNGMSLSPYRNVASPFKGKAKGGWPIHYEPDDVTRAYFRDPETRKWHTLMWEHAPSMEMPLSQDALQFARKLAASKYTYPDDRLAVTDLLERWNLGLGSTLAERRMALRLSREDTLIDQSAALNDVGTLPSVARVMATADPPADEEPDTPDVPDPETGDDDAEDELDDYVSDFYADALEDA
;
A
#
# COMPACT_ATOMS: atom_id res chain seq x y z
N MET A 1 -41.83 14.13 -32.73
CA MET A 1 -41.34 13.65 -31.43
C MET A 1 -39.90 13.25 -31.62
N SER A 2 -38.97 13.93 -30.94
CA SER A 2 -37.60 13.42 -30.78
C SER A 2 -37.68 12.09 -30.02
N SER A 3 -36.84 11.13 -30.39
CA SER A 3 -36.78 9.83 -29.71
C SER A 3 -35.33 9.51 -29.39
N ALA A 4 -35.07 9.00 -28.20
CA ALA A 4 -33.77 8.46 -27.83
C ALA A 4 -33.47 7.11 -28.51
N ALA A 5 -34.46 6.52 -29.18
CA ALA A 5 -34.33 5.24 -29.84
C ALA A 5 -34.15 5.41 -31.35
N VAL A 6 -33.15 4.72 -31.89
CA VAL A 6 -32.98 4.53 -33.33
C VAL A 6 -33.37 3.10 -33.66
N ARG A 7 -34.23 2.91 -34.68
CA ARG A 7 -34.54 1.58 -35.19
C ARG A 7 -33.35 1.07 -35.99
N ILE A 8 -32.81 -0.08 -35.58
CA ILE A 8 -31.67 -0.72 -36.26
C ILE A 8 -32.19 -1.88 -37.10
N GLY A 9 -31.79 -1.91 -38.37
CA GLY A 9 -32.20 -2.91 -39.34
C GLY A 9 -31.32 -2.89 -40.59
N VAL A 10 -31.69 -3.69 -41.59
CA VAL A 10 -31.06 -3.60 -42.92
C VAL A 10 -31.26 -2.19 -43.49
N GLY A 11 -30.18 -1.59 -43.98
CA GLY A 11 -30.09 -0.20 -44.44
C GLY A 11 -29.60 0.79 -43.38
N THR A 12 -29.47 0.39 -42.11
CA THR A 12 -28.99 1.30 -41.05
C THR A 12 -27.50 1.60 -41.25
N ARG A 13 -27.16 2.89 -41.18
CA ARG A 13 -25.78 3.40 -41.28
C ARG A 13 -25.17 3.61 -39.91
N LEU A 14 -23.91 3.23 -39.78
CA LEU A 14 -23.13 3.27 -38.56
C LEU A 14 -21.74 3.83 -38.88
N VAL A 15 -21.07 4.39 -37.88
CA VAL A 15 -19.61 4.54 -37.88
C VAL A 15 -19.07 3.40 -37.03
N HIS A 16 -18.14 2.60 -37.56
CA HIS A 16 -17.48 1.52 -36.82
C HIS A 16 -15.98 1.61 -37.08
N ASP A 17 -15.17 1.71 -36.02
CA ASP A 17 -13.72 1.95 -36.09
C ASP A 17 -13.35 3.16 -36.98
N GLY A 18 -14.18 4.21 -36.93
CA GLY A 18 -14.01 5.43 -37.72
C GLY A 18 -14.44 5.33 -39.19
N GLU A 19 -14.92 4.18 -39.66
CA GLU A 19 -15.41 3.99 -41.03
C GLU A 19 -16.94 3.98 -41.11
N LEU A 20 -17.48 4.54 -42.20
CA LEU A 20 -18.91 4.52 -42.49
C LEU A 20 -19.32 3.15 -43.06
N VAL A 21 -20.15 2.42 -42.30
CA VAL A 21 -20.66 1.10 -42.65
C VAL A 21 -22.19 1.07 -42.71
N GLU A 22 -22.74 0.18 -43.52
CA GLU A 22 -24.19 -0.03 -43.65
C GLU A 22 -24.53 -1.50 -43.35
N ILE A 23 -25.55 -1.75 -42.53
CA ILE A 23 -26.05 -3.12 -42.31
C ILE A 23 -26.78 -3.57 -43.59
N VAL A 24 -26.25 -4.57 -44.27
CA VAL A 24 -26.87 -5.12 -45.50
C VAL A 24 -27.64 -6.41 -45.23
N GLU A 25 -27.28 -7.16 -44.20
CA GLU A 25 -28.01 -8.37 -43.80
C GLU A 25 -27.99 -8.57 -42.29
N ILE A 26 -29.02 -9.22 -41.76
CA ILE A 26 -29.15 -9.62 -40.37
C ILE A 26 -29.60 -11.08 -40.33
N HIS A 27 -28.86 -11.92 -39.60
CA HIS A 27 -29.09 -13.36 -39.50
C HIS A 27 -29.23 -13.79 -38.04
N ALA A 28 -30.16 -14.70 -37.76
CA ALA A 28 -30.22 -15.36 -36.45
C ALA A 28 -29.23 -16.53 -36.40
N GLY A 29 -28.25 -16.48 -35.50
CA GLY A 29 -27.24 -17.50 -35.26
C GLY A 29 -27.47 -18.29 -33.97
N ARG A 30 -26.62 -19.29 -33.71
CA ARG A 30 -26.72 -20.16 -32.52
C ARG A 30 -26.41 -19.44 -31.20
N THR A 31 -25.65 -18.34 -31.24
CA THR A 31 -25.19 -17.58 -30.06
C THR A 31 -25.81 -16.19 -29.97
N GLY A 32 -26.70 -15.82 -30.89
CA GLY A 32 -27.29 -14.48 -30.98
C GLY A 32 -27.54 -14.04 -32.43
N MET A 33 -27.76 -12.75 -32.64
CA MET A 33 -27.94 -12.16 -33.96
C MET A 33 -26.58 -11.77 -34.54
N ASP A 34 -26.34 -12.13 -35.80
CA ASP A 34 -25.19 -11.70 -36.59
C ASP A 34 -25.63 -10.65 -37.62
N VAL A 35 -24.76 -9.70 -37.93
CA VAL A 35 -24.98 -8.72 -38.98
C VAL A 35 -23.85 -8.69 -39.98
N VAL A 36 -24.20 -8.44 -41.24
CA VAL A 36 -23.24 -8.19 -42.32
C VAL A 36 -23.24 -6.69 -42.59
N LEU A 37 -22.06 -6.10 -42.46
CA LEU A 37 -21.77 -4.69 -42.65
C LEU A 37 -21.05 -4.49 -43.98
N LYS A 38 -21.49 -3.52 -44.77
CA LYS A 38 -20.82 -3.07 -45.99
C LYS A 38 -20.04 -1.79 -45.70
N CYS A 39 -18.73 -1.84 -45.86
CA CYS A 39 -17.89 -0.66 -45.77
C CYS A 39 -18.00 0.16 -47.06
N THR A 40 -18.43 1.42 -46.94
CA THR A 40 -18.72 2.29 -48.07
C THR A 40 -17.44 2.70 -48.83
N SER A 41 -16.31 2.83 -48.12
CA SER A 41 -15.03 3.25 -48.68
C SER A 41 -14.23 2.11 -49.34
N LYS A 42 -14.27 0.90 -48.76
CA LYS A 42 -13.45 -0.24 -49.18
C LYS A 42 -14.18 -1.30 -50.00
N GLN A 43 -15.50 -1.18 -50.20
CA GLN A 43 -16.35 -2.22 -50.79
C GLN A 43 -16.18 -3.60 -50.11
N ALA A 44 -15.79 -3.62 -48.85
CA ALA A 44 -15.59 -4.83 -48.06
C ALA A 44 -16.88 -5.19 -47.29
N LEU A 45 -17.13 -6.49 -47.16
CA LEU A 45 -18.20 -7.01 -46.28
C LEU A 45 -17.56 -7.56 -45.00
N ILE A 46 -18.07 -7.13 -43.86
CA ILE A 46 -17.62 -7.54 -42.53
C ILE A 46 -18.78 -8.23 -41.83
N ARG A 47 -18.55 -9.38 -41.21
CA ARG A 47 -19.55 -10.05 -40.37
C ARG A 47 -19.20 -9.78 -38.91
N ALA A 48 -20.18 -9.33 -38.12
CA ALA A 48 -20.01 -9.02 -36.70
C ALA A 48 -21.20 -9.53 -35.89
N SER A 49 -20.97 -9.80 -34.60
CA SER A 49 -22.04 -10.04 -33.63
C SER A 49 -22.82 -8.74 -33.42
N PHE A 50 -24.15 -8.83 -33.49
CA PHE A 50 -25.02 -7.67 -33.28
C PHE A 50 -24.87 -7.09 -31.87
N ASN A 51 -24.70 -7.94 -30.86
CA ASN A 51 -24.51 -7.49 -29.48
C ASN A 51 -23.19 -6.73 -29.33
N GLU A 52 -22.10 -7.32 -29.82
CA GLU A 52 -20.77 -6.71 -29.77
C GLU A 52 -20.73 -5.37 -30.50
N LEU A 53 -21.37 -5.30 -31.67
CA LEU A 53 -21.48 -4.09 -32.47
C LEU A 53 -22.17 -2.95 -31.71
N LEU A 54 -23.24 -3.23 -30.95
CA LEU A 54 -23.98 -2.23 -30.19
C LEU A 54 -23.32 -1.86 -28.86
N THR A 55 -22.54 -2.75 -28.26
CA THR A 55 -21.84 -2.50 -26.99
C THR A 55 -20.45 -1.90 -27.17
N SER A 56 -19.90 -1.94 -28.38
CA SER A 56 -18.56 -1.42 -28.66
C SER A 56 -18.53 0.11 -28.65
N GLY A 57 -17.60 0.69 -27.89
CA GLY A 57 -17.34 2.14 -27.88
C GLY A 57 -16.77 2.67 -29.20
N ALA A 58 -16.34 1.80 -30.12
CA ALA A 58 -15.89 2.17 -31.45
C ALA A 58 -17.03 2.24 -32.48
N THR A 59 -18.25 1.86 -32.09
CA THR A 59 -19.43 1.93 -32.95
C THR A 59 -20.35 3.07 -32.54
N ARG A 60 -20.76 3.90 -33.51
CA ARG A 60 -21.79 4.92 -33.32
C ARG A 60 -22.85 4.80 -34.39
N VAL A 61 -24.11 4.66 -33.99
CA VAL A 61 -25.26 4.66 -34.91
C VAL A 61 -25.43 6.06 -35.49
N ILE A 62 -25.68 6.16 -36.80
CA ILE A 62 -26.03 7.43 -37.44
C ILE A 62 -27.56 7.54 -37.46
N PRO A 63 -28.16 8.44 -36.66
CA PRO A 63 -29.60 8.57 -36.61
C PRO A 63 -30.15 9.23 -37.87
N GLU A 64 -31.34 8.82 -38.31
CA GLU A 64 -32.06 9.46 -39.42
C GLU A 64 -32.87 10.69 -38.99
N ARG A 65 -33.06 10.87 -37.67
CA ARG A 65 -33.87 11.93 -37.06
C ARG A 65 -33.16 12.48 -35.85
N ASP A 66 -33.35 13.77 -35.60
CA ASP A 66 -32.84 14.41 -34.40
C ASP A 66 -33.48 13.82 -33.14
N GLY A 67 -32.65 13.66 -32.11
CA GLY A 67 -32.97 13.05 -30.84
C GLY A 67 -31.99 13.48 -29.76
N PRO A 68 -32.27 13.17 -28.49
CA PRO A 68 -31.33 13.44 -27.40
C PRO A 68 -30.05 12.65 -27.61
N THR A 69 -28.91 13.27 -27.29
CA THR A 69 -27.58 12.65 -27.38
C THR A 69 -26.80 12.82 -26.08
N GLY A 70 -25.76 12.01 -25.87
CA GLY A 70 -24.91 12.14 -24.68
C GLY A 70 -24.09 13.43 -24.64
N ASP A 71 -23.97 14.13 -25.76
CA ASP A 71 -23.20 15.37 -25.92
C ASP A 71 -24.09 16.63 -25.83
N ASP A 72 -25.34 16.48 -25.40
CA ASP A 72 -26.26 17.61 -25.26
C ASP A 72 -25.72 18.63 -24.23
N ASP A 73 -25.76 19.93 -24.56
CA ASP A 73 -25.20 21.05 -23.76
C ASP A 73 -26.05 21.41 -22.53
N PHE A 74 -26.64 20.42 -21.88
CA PHE A 74 -27.37 20.59 -20.62
C PHE A 74 -27.15 19.39 -19.71
N GLU A 75 -27.13 19.66 -18.41
CA GLU A 75 -26.91 18.62 -17.40
C GLU A 75 -28.03 17.56 -17.41
N PRO A 76 -27.69 16.27 -17.21
CA PRO A 76 -28.70 15.22 -17.10
C PRO A 76 -29.70 15.51 -15.97
N ALA A 77 -30.97 15.17 -16.21
CA ALA A 77 -32.05 15.42 -15.25
C ALA A 77 -31.75 14.87 -13.83
N GLY A 78 -31.08 13.71 -13.73
CA GLY A 78 -30.67 13.12 -12.46
C GLY A 78 -29.70 14.01 -11.66
N VAL A 79 -28.78 14.71 -12.33
CA VAL A 79 -27.84 15.64 -11.70
C VAL A 79 -28.57 16.88 -11.20
N VAL A 80 -29.43 17.47 -12.04
CA VAL A 80 -30.21 18.66 -11.69
C VAL A 80 -31.12 18.41 -10.48
N LEU A 81 -31.84 17.29 -10.47
CA LEU A 81 -32.77 16.95 -9.40
C LEU A 81 -32.06 16.56 -8.09
N ALA A 82 -30.88 15.94 -8.16
CA ALA A 82 -30.10 15.58 -6.98
C ALA A 82 -29.53 16.80 -6.22
N GLN A 83 -29.41 17.95 -6.88
CA GLN A 83 -28.91 19.20 -6.28
C GLN A 83 -30.01 20.04 -5.60
N LEU A 84 -31.28 19.62 -5.68
CA LEU A 84 -32.40 20.33 -5.08
C LEU A 84 -32.52 19.95 -3.59
N SER A 85 -32.73 20.96 -2.75
CA SER A 85 -33.23 20.78 -1.40
C SER A 85 -34.64 20.16 -1.39
N GLY A 86 -35.09 19.67 -0.23
CA GLY A 86 -36.44 19.12 -0.09
C GLY A 86 -37.53 20.10 -0.52
N ASP A 87 -37.38 21.39 -0.16
CA ASP A 87 -38.33 22.44 -0.50
C ASP A 87 -38.32 22.78 -2.00
N GLU A 88 -37.13 22.95 -2.60
CA GLU A 88 -36.99 23.19 -4.04
C GLU A 88 -37.56 22.02 -4.86
N ARG A 89 -37.36 20.78 -4.40
CA ARG A 89 -37.92 19.59 -5.05
C ARG A 89 -39.44 19.58 -5.01
N ASN A 90 -40.03 19.93 -3.86
CA ASN A 90 -41.49 20.04 -3.73
C ASN A 90 -42.06 21.13 -4.65
N GLU A 91 -41.36 22.26 -4.78
CA GLU A 91 -41.76 23.33 -5.70
C GLU A 91 -41.71 22.88 -7.16
N VAL A 92 -40.66 22.15 -7.57
CA VAL A 92 -40.56 21.57 -8.92
C VAL A 92 -41.70 20.59 -9.20
N ILE A 93 -42.02 19.71 -8.25
CA ILE A 93 -43.13 18.75 -8.37
C ILE A 93 -44.47 19.48 -8.52
N ASP A 94 -44.70 20.54 -7.74
CA ASP A 94 -45.93 21.33 -7.81
C ASP A 94 -46.06 22.06 -9.15
N ARG A 95 -44.98 22.73 -9.61
CA ARG A 95 -44.91 23.36 -10.94
C ARG A 95 -45.16 22.35 -12.05
N ALA A 96 -44.58 21.15 -11.96
CA ALA A 96 -44.78 20.08 -12.93
C ALA A 96 -46.24 19.61 -12.98
N ALA A 97 -46.92 19.53 -11.83
CA ALA A 97 -48.34 19.20 -11.77
C ALA A 97 -49.21 20.27 -12.46
N HIS A 98 -48.87 21.56 -12.29
CA HIS A 98 -49.54 22.64 -13.01
C HIS A 98 -49.32 22.60 -14.53
N VAL A 99 -48.09 22.29 -14.97
CA VAL A 99 -47.78 22.12 -16.40
C VAL A 99 -48.56 20.93 -16.99
N ARG A 100 -48.59 19.79 -16.29
CA ARG A 100 -49.34 18.59 -16.70
C ARG A 100 -50.84 18.88 -16.82
N GLU A 101 -51.42 19.61 -15.87
CA GLU A 101 -52.84 19.98 -15.92
C GLU A 101 -53.15 20.87 -17.12
N VAL A 102 -52.28 21.84 -17.44
CA VAL A 102 -52.46 22.68 -18.62
C VAL A 102 -52.40 21.87 -19.91
N LEU A 103 -51.46 20.93 -20.01
CA LEU A 103 -51.25 20.11 -21.21
C LEU A 103 -52.35 19.06 -21.40
N THR A 104 -52.79 18.40 -20.31
CA THR A 104 -53.59 17.18 -20.36
C THR A 104 -54.98 17.30 -19.73
N GLY A 105 -55.21 18.32 -18.90
CA GLY A 105 -56.41 18.49 -18.07
C GLY A 105 -56.34 17.88 -16.66
N PHE A 106 -55.26 17.15 -16.34
CA PHE A 106 -55.09 16.43 -15.08
C PHE A 106 -53.76 16.79 -14.41
N ARG A 107 -53.74 17.03 -13.10
CA ARG A 107 -52.49 17.33 -12.38
C ARG A 107 -51.49 16.17 -12.38
N SER A 108 -51.98 14.94 -12.47
CA SER A 108 -51.16 13.74 -12.64
C SER A 108 -50.63 13.56 -14.07
N GLY A 109 -51.24 14.23 -15.06
CA GLY A 109 -50.96 14.03 -16.48
C GLY A 109 -51.76 12.89 -17.13
N SER A 110 -52.53 12.12 -16.36
CA SER A 110 -53.31 10.98 -16.86
C SER A 110 -54.76 11.03 -16.36
N LYS A 111 -55.69 10.69 -17.27
CA LYS A 111 -57.11 10.53 -16.94
C LYS A 111 -57.37 9.39 -15.96
N GLU A 112 -56.53 8.36 -15.97
CA GLU A 112 -56.67 7.17 -15.12
C GLU A 112 -56.35 7.47 -13.65
N LEU A 113 -55.53 8.50 -13.41
CA LEU A 113 -55.13 8.99 -12.10
C LEU A 113 -55.75 10.36 -11.81
N ALA A 114 -56.98 10.58 -12.28
CA ALA A 114 -57.70 11.83 -12.07
C ALA A 114 -58.07 12.02 -10.60
N LEU A 115 -57.78 13.19 -10.06
CA LEU A 115 -58.24 13.56 -8.73
C LEU A 115 -59.74 13.90 -8.75
N PRO A 116 -60.45 13.82 -7.60
CA PRO A 116 -61.84 14.25 -7.52
C PRO A 116 -62.03 15.67 -8.06
N GLY A 117 -62.86 15.83 -9.09
CA GLY A 117 -63.11 17.12 -9.75
C GLY A 117 -62.25 17.41 -10.99
N GLU A 118 -61.37 16.50 -11.41
CA GLU A 118 -60.61 16.62 -12.66
C GLU A 118 -61.27 15.87 -13.84
N PRO A 119 -61.19 16.39 -15.08
CA PRO A 119 -60.56 17.66 -15.46
C PRO A 119 -61.49 18.84 -15.17
N ARG A 120 -60.92 19.94 -14.62
CA ARG A 120 -61.67 21.19 -14.43
C ARG A 120 -62.11 21.75 -15.77
N SER A 121 -63.25 22.46 -15.81
CA SER A 121 -63.86 22.97 -17.05
C SER A 121 -62.91 23.83 -17.90
N GLU A 122 -61.98 24.54 -17.24
CA GLU A 122 -61.01 25.44 -17.86
C GLU A 122 -59.83 24.73 -18.52
N TYR A 123 -59.58 23.46 -18.18
CA TYR A 123 -58.44 22.66 -18.63
C TYR A 123 -58.84 21.44 -19.47
N ARG A 124 -60.12 21.30 -19.81
CA ARG A 124 -60.59 20.21 -20.68
C ARG A 124 -59.89 20.21 -22.04
N GLY A 125 -59.76 19.03 -22.64
CA GLY A 125 -59.05 18.84 -23.92
C GLY A 125 -59.65 19.62 -25.10
N ASP A 126 -60.93 19.99 -25.04
CA ASP A 126 -61.65 20.81 -26.03
C ASP A 126 -61.38 22.32 -25.89
N VAL A 127 -60.75 22.77 -24.79
CA VAL A 127 -60.36 24.17 -24.60
C VAL A 127 -59.04 24.45 -25.33
N PRO A 128 -58.89 25.55 -26.09
CA PRO A 128 -57.61 25.90 -26.72
C PRO A 128 -56.49 26.13 -25.70
N LEU A 129 -55.27 25.65 -26.02
CA LEU A 129 -54.11 25.71 -25.13
C LEU A 129 -53.77 27.13 -24.65
N SER A 130 -53.95 28.14 -25.52
CA SER A 130 -53.75 29.55 -25.17
C SER A 130 -54.70 30.05 -24.07
N ARG A 131 -55.95 29.58 -24.06
CA ARG A 131 -56.91 29.89 -22.98
C ARG A 131 -56.54 29.16 -21.69
N ARG A 132 -56.04 27.92 -21.79
CA ARG A 132 -55.56 27.16 -20.62
C ARG A 132 -54.36 27.85 -19.96
N TYR A 133 -53.41 28.36 -20.75
CA TYR A 133 -52.30 29.18 -20.25
C TYR A 133 -52.81 30.42 -19.51
N ALA A 134 -53.75 31.17 -20.10
CA ALA A 134 -54.32 32.37 -19.47
C ALA A 134 -55.09 32.07 -18.16
N SER A 135 -55.80 30.94 -18.09
CA SER A 135 -56.47 30.49 -16.86
C SER A 135 -55.45 30.11 -15.78
N LYS A 136 -54.41 29.33 -16.13
CA LYS A 136 -53.37 28.94 -15.16
C LYS A 136 -52.55 30.13 -14.66
N ALA A 137 -52.24 31.08 -15.54
CA ALA A 137 -51.57 32.32 -15.17
C ALA A 137 -52.36 33.13 -14.13
N ARG A 138 -53.70 33.24 -14.31
CA ARG A 138 -54.58 33.88 -13.32
C ARG A 138 -54.62 33.14 -11.99
N GLU A 139 -54.71 31.81 -12.02
CA GLU A 139 -54.76 30.96 -10.82
C GLU A 139 -53.49 31.11 -9.96
N LEU A 140 -52.31 31.14 -10.60
CA LEU A 140 -51.02 31.19 -9.90
C LEU A 140 -50.51 32.62 -9.64
N GLY A 141 -51.25 33.65 -10.06
CA GLY A 141 -50.79 35.04 -9.99
C GLY A 141 -49.52 35.31 -10.84
N ALA A 142 -49.28 34.51 -11.88
CA ALA A 142 -48.09 34.56 -12.72
C ALA A 142 -48.40 35.14 -14.12
N GLY A 143 -47.35 35.58 -14.84
CA GLY A 143 -47.50 35.99 -16.23
C GLY A 143 -47.73 34.80 -17.18
N VAL A 144 -48.52 34.99 -18.23
CA VAL A 144 -48.78 33.95 -19.26
C VAL A 144 -47.47 33.43 -19.87
N ARG A 145 -46.52 34.33 -20.16
CA ARG A 145 -45.18 33.98 -20.66
C ARG A 145 -44.39 33.08 -19.69
N SER A 146 -44.62 33.20 -18.39
CA SER A 146 -43.96 32.34 -17.38
C SER A 146 -44.48 30.90 -17.48
N ILE A 147 -45.78 30.72 -17.66
CA ILE A 147 -46.40 29.40 -17.84
C ILE A 147 -45.96 28.78 -19.18
N GLU A 148 -45.93 29.56 -20.25
CA GLU A 148 -45.42 29.12 -21.56
C GLU A 148 -43.96 28.67 -21.46
N ARG A 149 -43.11 29.43 -20.75
CA ARG A 149 -41.72 29.07 -20.49
C ARG A 149 -41.61 27.76 -19.70
N TRP A 150 -42.38 27.58 -18.63
CA TRP A 150 -42.41 26.33 -17.87
C TRP A 150 -42.81 25.14 -18.75
N VAL A 151 -43.83 25.30 -19.59
CA VAL A 151 -44.26 24.23 -20.51
C VAL A 151 -43.15 23.89 -21.51
N GLN A 152 -42.47 24.87 -22.09
CA GLN A 152 -41.35 24.63 -23.00
C GLN A 152 -40.18 23.91 -22.31
N GLN A 153 -39.80 24.35 -21.11
CA GLN A 153 -38.75 23.73 -20.32
C GLN A 153 -39.10 22.29 -19.92
N PHE A 154 -40.36 22.06 -19.51
CA PHE A 154 -40.86 20.75 -19.16
C PHE A 154 -40.91 19.80 -20.37
N GLN A 155 -41.28 20.29 -21.55
CA GLN A 155 -41.25 19.48 -22.77
C GLN A 155 -39.83 19.13 -23.22
N LYS A 156 -38.84 20.00 -22.94
CA LYS A 156 -37.44 19.77 -23.29
C LYS A 156 -36.74 18.80 -22.32
N SER A 157 -36.93 18.98 -21.01
CA SER A 157 -36.12 18.32 -19.98
C SER A 157 -36.94 17.69 -18.84
N GLY A 158 -38.26 17.58 -19.00
CA GLY A 158 -39.15 17.07 -17.97
C GLY A 158 -39.18 17.96 -16.72
N GLU A 159 -39.38 17.36 -15.56
CA GLU A 159 -39.40 18.08 -14.27
C GLU A 159 -38.09 18.82 -13.99
N ALA A 160 -36.95 18.28 -14.43
CA ALA A 160 -35.65 18.93 -14.27
C ALA A 160 -35.56 20.30 -14.99
N GLY A 161 -36.32 20.49 -16.07
CA GLY A 161 -36.38 21.80 -16.75
C GLY A 161 -37.04 22.90 -15.92
N LEU A 162 -37.83 22.54 -14.90
CA LEU A 162 -38.54 23.48 -14.01
C LEU A 162 -37.73 23.85 -12.76
N ALA A 163 -36.56 23.23 -12.59
CA ALA A 163 -35.64 23.55 -11.52
C ALA A 163 -35.18 25.02 -11.59
N PRO A 164 -34.89 25.66 -10.44
CA PRO A 164 -34.35 27.00 -10.44
C PRO A 164 -33.01 27.04 -11.18
N THR A 165 -32.94 27.77 -12.30
CA THR A 165 -31.69 28.21 -12.91
C THR A 165 -31.09 29.33 -12.07
N HIS A 166 -30.62 29.01 -10.87
CA HIS A 166 -29.58 29.83 -10.27
C HIS A 166 -28.30 29.53 -11.05
N ASP A 167 -27.54 30.57 -11.41
CA ASP A 167 -26.19 30.48 -12.00
C ASP A 167 -25.24 29.70 -11.06
N ARG A 168 -25.44 28.38 -10.98
CA ARG A 168 -24.54 27.45 -10.30
C ARG A 168 -23.45 26.95 -11.26
N ALA A 169 -23.59 27.24 -12.55
CA ALA A 169 -22.53 27.14 -13.56
C ALA A 169 -21.45 28.20 -13.30
N GLY A 170 -20.62 27.96 -12.28
CA GLY A 170 -19.56 28.88 -11.89
C GLY A 170 -19.31 29.00 -10.39
N ALA A 171 -20.00 28.24 -9.52
CA ALA A 171 -19.77 28.26 -8.07
C ALA A 171 -18.43 27.60 -7.65
N GLY A 172 -17.37 27.77 -8.43
CA GLY A 172 -16.01 27.59 -7.96
C GLY A 172 -15.63 28.78 -7.06
N PRO A 173 -14.97 28.55 -5.92
CA PRO A 173 -14.40 29.63 -5.12
C PRO A 173 -13.41 30.43 -5.97
N GLY A 174 -13.70 31.71 -6.22
CA GLY A 174 -12.94 32.55 -7.15
C GLY A 174 -13.75 33.06 -8.35
N ALA A 175 -15.01 32.67 -8.50
CA ALA A 175 -15.91 33.18 -9.55
C ALA A 175 -16.03 34.71 -9.61
N ASN A 176 -15.87 35.37 -8.46
CA ASN A 176 -15.90 36.83 -8.31
C ASN A 176 -14.49 37.46 -8.27
N VAL A 177 -13.44 36.68 -8.56
CA VAL A 177 -12.04 37.16 -8.61
C VAL A 177 -11.58 37.09 -10.06
N ASP A 178 -10.89 38.14 -10.51
CA ASP A 178 -10.38 38.22 -11.87
C ASP A 178 -9.51 36.99 -12.19
N SER A 179 -9.81 36.32 -13.31
CA SER A 179 -9.10 35.09 -13.71
C SER A 179 -7.60 35.33 -13.85
N ARG A 180 -7.20 36.54 -14.27
CA ARG A 180 -5.79 36.93 -14.43
C ARG A 180 -5.06 36.94 -13.09
N TRP A 181 -5.74 37.33 -12.00
CA TRP A 181 -5.17 37.25 -10.65
C TRP A 181 -4.97 35.78 -10.24
N THR A 182 -5.98 34.94 -10.48
CA THR A 182 -5.96 33.50 -10.15
C THR A 182 -4.87 32.76 -10.94
N GLU A 183 -4.74 33.02 -12.24
CA GLU A 183 -3.69 32.47 -13.10
C GLU A 183 -2.29 32.90 -12.65
N THR A 184 -2.13 34.18 -12.29
CA THR A 184 -0.86 34.69 -11.78
C THR A 184 -0.51 34.10 -10.41
N ALA A 185 -1.52 33.85 -9.56
CA ALA A 185 -1.34 33.17 -8.28
C ALA A 185 -0.86 31.73 -8.48
N VAL A 186 -1.47 30.99 -9.43
CA VAL A 186 -1.02 29.64 -9.80
C VAL A 186 0.43 29.66 -10.30
N GLU A 187 0.80 30.61 -11.17
CA GLU A 187 2.19 30.74 -11.64
C GLU A 187 3.16 30.94 -10.47
N VAL A 188 2.84 31.83 -9.54
CA VAL A 188 3.69 32.06 -8.35
C VAL A 188 3.75 30.82 -7.47
N MET A 189 2.66 30.06 -7.31
CA MET A 189 2.65 28.81 -6.55
C MET A 189 3.53 27.73 -7.22
N VAL A 190 3.38 27.54 -8.53
CA VAL A 190 4.16 26.57 -9.32
C VAL A 190 5.65 26.91 -9.32
N GLU A 191 6.03 28.19 -9.35
CA GLU A 191 7.44 28.62 -9.25
C GLU A 191 8.13 28.15 -7.95
N HIS A 192 7.37 27.93 -6.88
CA HIS A 192 7.90 27.45 -5.61
C HIS A 192 7.86 25.92 -5.47
N ALA A 193 7.48 25.18 -6.52
CA ALA A 193 7.51 23.72 -6.51
C ALA A 193 8.92 23.16 -6.24
N ASP A 194 9.96 23.80 -6.80
CA ASP A 194 11.37 23.42 -6.61
C ASP A 194 12.12 24.28 -5.57
N GLN A 195 11.41 25.14 -4.84
CA GLN A 195 12.01 26.07 -3.88
C GLN A 195 11.52 25.80 -2.44
N SER A 196 12.15 26.46 -1.48
CA SER A 196 11.72 26.41 -0.08
C SER A 196 10.27 26.90 0.07
N ARG A 197 9.53 26.25 0.98
CA ARG A 197 8.10 26.51 1.22
C ARG A 197 7.80 28.00 1.47
N PRO A 198 7.00 28.67 0.62
CA PRO A 198 6.62 30.06 0.85
C PRO A 198 5.46 30.15 1.84
N SER A 199 5.30 31.32 2.48
CA SER A 199 4.07 31.63 3.21
C SER A 199 2.97 32.13 2.26
N GLN A 200 1.71 31.87 2.58
CA GLN A 200 0.56 32.38 1.81
C GLN A 200 0.61 33.90 1.64
N THR A 201 1.02 34.63 2.69
CA THR A 201 1.22 36.09 2.64
C THR A 201 2.25 36.51 1.59
N MET A 202 3.34 35.75 1.45
CA MET A 202 4.38 36.01 0.45
C MET A 202 3.85 35.78 -0.96
N VAL A 203 3.13 34.68 -1.19
CA VAL A 203 2.51 34.37 -2.48
C VAL A 203 1.51 35.46 -2.90
N ILE A 204 0.66 35.93 -2.00
CA ILE A 204 -0.27 37.05 -2.28
C ILE A 204 0.50 38.31 -2.65
N LYS A 205 1.54 38.69 -1.89
CA LYS A 205 2.34 39.88 -2.19
C LYS A 205 3.01 39.79 -3.55
N ARG A 206 3.60 38.65 -3.88
CA ARG A 206 4.29 38.42 -5.16
C ARG A 206 3.32 38.37 -6.33
N THR A 207 2.14 37.78 -6.14
CA THR A 207 1.04 37.80 -7.12
C THR A 207 0.61 39.23 -7.43
N ASN A 208 0.33 40.03 -6.40
CA ASN A 208 -0.09 41.43 -6.56
C ASN A 208 0.99 42.26 -7.26
N ALA A 209 2.25 42.11 -6.86
CA ALA A 209 3.37 42.81 -7.50
C ALA A 209 3.51 42.44 -9.00
N ARG A 210 3.32 41.17 -9.34
CA ARG A 210 3.40 40.68 -10.72
C ARG A 210 2.22 41.14 -11.58
N ILE A 211 1.03 41.23 -10.98
CA ILE A 211 -0.15 41.82 -11.61
C ILE A 211 0.08 43.29 -11.95
N VAL A 212 0.55 44.09 -10.99
CA VAL A 212 0.87 45.50 -11.21
C VAL A 212 1.95 45.66 -12.29
N ALA A 213 2.99 44.82 -12.27
CA ALA A 213 4.06 44.86 -13.26
C ALA A 213 3.60 44.47 -14.69
N ARG A 214 2.68 43.51 -14.83
CA ARG A 214 2.22 43.02 -16.14
C ARG A 214 1.10 43.84 -16.76
N PHE A 215 0.17 44.32 -15.92
CA PHE A 215 -1.08 44.91 -16.39
C PHE A 215 -1.22 46.38 -16.02
N CYS A 216 -0.23 46.97 -15.35
CA CYS A 216 -0.28 48.30 -14.73
C CYS A 216 -1.27 48.36 -13.55
N GLU A 217 -1.07 49.37 -12.70
CA GLU A 217 -1.87 49.56 -11.49
C GLU A 217 -3.34 49.85 -11.84
N GLY A 218 -4.27 49.16 -11.17
CA GLY A 218 -5.72 49.38 -11.30
C GLY A 218 -6.43 48.66 -12.46
N VAL A 219 -5.72 47.93 -13.32
CA VAL A 219 -6.31 47.22 -14.47
C VAL A 219 -6.88 45.84 -14.12
N VAL A 220 -6.30 45.19 -13.12
CA VAL A 220 -6.81 43.93 -12.53
C VAL A 220 -7.23 44.24 -11.11
N GLU A 221 -8.49 43.97 -10.78
CA GLU A 221 -9.00 44.19 -9.43
C GLU A 221 -8.35 43.19 -8.46
N VAL A 222 -7.57 43.71 -7.51
CA VAL A 222 -6.89 42.87 -6.53
C VAL A 222 -7.90 42.47 -5.44
N PRO A 223 -8.10 41.16 -5.18
CA PRO A 223 -9.05 40.71 -4.18
C PRO A 223 -8.65 41.18 -2.77
N SER A 224 -9.65 41.36 -1.91
CA SER A 224 -9.40 41.63 -0.49
C SER A 224 -8.58 40.51 0.16
N ARG A 225 -7.84 40.83 1.23
CA ARG A 225 -6.98 39.85 1.92
C ARG A 225 -7.74 38.55 2.24
N ALA A 226 -8.91 38.63 2.86
CA ALA A 226 -9.71 37.45 3.20
C ALA A 226 -10.11 36.61 1.97
N THR A 227 -10.37 37.27 0.84
CA THR A 227 -10.73 36.60 -0.43
C THR A 227 -9.51 35.94 -1.06
N ALA A 228 -8.35 36.62 -1.07
CA ALA A 228 -7.09 36.08 -1.59
C ALA A 228 -6.64 34.80 -0.84
N PHE A 229 -6.74 34.81 0.50
CA PHE A 229 -6.47 33.62 1.31
C PHE A 229 -7.42 32.46 0.99
N ARG A 230 -8.72 32.73 0.78
CA ARG A 230 -9.71 31.71 0.40
C ARG A 230 -9.43 31.11 -0.97
N VAL A 231 -9.09 31.95 -1.95
CA VAL A 231 -8.71 31.49 -3.30
C VAL A 231 -7.44 30.64 -3.25
N LEU A 232 -6.43 31.05 -2.48
CA LEU A 232 -5.21 30.24 -2.30
C LEU A 232 -5.47 28.90 -1.61
N ALA A 233 -6.36 28.83 -0.61
CA ALA A 233 -6.73 27.57 0.03
C ALA A 233 -7.40 26.58 -0.93
N GLU A 234 -8.11 27.09 -1.93
CA GLU A 234 -8.76 26.28 -2.96
C GLU A 234 -7.79 25.89 -4.08
N LEU A 235 -6.93 26.83 -4.50
CA LEU A 235 -5.83 26.52 -5.41
C LEU A 235 -4.86 25.49 -4.82
N GLU A 236 -4.60 25.52 -3.51
CA GLU A 236 -3.76 24.55 -2.78
C GLU A 236 -4.27 23.11 -2.95
N LYS A 237 -5.59 22.89 -3.07
CA LYS A 237 -6.15 21.55 -3.31
C LYS A 237 -5.69 20.96 -4.64
N ARG A 238 -5.41 21.83 -5.63
CA ARG A 238 -4.96 21.45 -6.97
C ARG A 238 -3.45 21.59 -7.17
N TYR A 239 -2.84 22.59 -6.52
CA TYR A 239 -1.42 22.93 -6.57
C TYR A 239 -0.86 23.01 -5.14
N PRO A 240 -0.57 21.87 -4.50
CA PRO A 240 -0.09 21.85 -3.13
C PRO A 240 1.24 22.59 -3.01
N THR A 241 1.29 23.58 -2.11
CA THR A 241 2.40 24.53 -1.96
C THR A 241 2.68 24.85 -0.50
N PHE A 242 1.66 24.89 0.36
CA PHE A 242 1.72 25.41 1.73
C PHE A 242 1.68 24.33 2.82
N ARG A 243 0.96 23.22 2.60
CA ARG A 243 0.77 22.17 3.64
C ARG A 243 1.74 21.00 3.51
N LEU A 244 1.97 20.51 2.29
CA LEU A 244 2.79 19.32 2.05
C LEU A 244 4.29 19.67 1.94
N SER A 245 5.16 18.68 2.15
CA SER A 245 6.61 18.88 2.02
C SER A 245 6.99 19.19 0.57
N THR A 246 8.07 19.95 0.35
CA THR A 246 8.54 20.35 -0.99
C THR A 246 8.78 19.13 -1.89
N LYS A 247 9.22 17.99 -1.32
CA LYS A 247 9.35 16.72 -2.05
C LYS A 247 8.00 16.22 -2.57
N ARG A 248 6.97 16.21 -1.73
CA ARG A 248 5.61 15.77 -2.09
C ARG A 248 4.93 16.73 -3.09
N ASN A 249 5.22 18.03 -3.02
CA ASN A 249 4.74 19.01 -4.01
C ASN A 249 5.34 18.74 -5.40
N ARG A 250 6.64 18.42 -5.49
CA ARG A 250 7.29 18.00 -6.73
C ARG A 250 6.70 16.70 -7.27
N ASP A 251 6.48 15.70 -6.42
CA ASP A 251 5.85 14.43 -6.81
C ASP A 251 4.39 14.60 -7.28
N ILE A 252 3.74 15.72 -6.94
CA ILE A 252 2.39 16.08 -7.42
C ILE A 252 2.48 16.87 -8.73
N ALA A 253 3.47 17.75 -8.89
CA ALA A 253 3.70 18.52 -10.11
C ALA A 253 4.26 17.66 -11.27
N ASP A 254 5.09 16.67 -10.97
CA ASP A 254 5.67 15.73 -11.94
C ASP A 254 4.66 14.67 -12.43
N ARG A 255 3.41 14.72 -11.94
CA ARG A 255 2.36 13.79 -12.33
C ARG A 255 1.96 14.03 -13.79
N PRO A 256 2.19 13.10 -14.72
CA PRO A 256 1.64 13.24 -16.07
C PRO A 256 0.11 13.31 -16.00
N ASP A 257 -0.48 14.17 -16.83
CA ASP A 257 -1.94 14.43 -16.90
C ASP A 257 -2.77 13.22 -17.40
N GLY A 258 -2.13 12.12 -17.81
CA GLY A 258 -2.77 10.91 -18.33
C GLY A 258 -3.17 9.88 -17.27
N LEU A 259 -4.11 9.00 -17.62
CA LEU A 259 -4.47 7.83 -16.82
C LEU A 259 -3.22 6.96 -16.57
N TYR A 260 -2.86 6.77 -15.32
CA TYR A 260 -1.74 5.93 -14.94
C TYR A 260 -2.01 4.47 -15.31
N GLY A 261 -1.15 3.88 -16.14
CA GLY A 261 -1.03 2.43 -16.22
C GLY A 261 -0.55 1.89 -14.88
N LYS A 262 -1.43 1.26 -14.10
CA LYS A 262 -1.08 0.57 -12.85
C LYS A 262 -0.72 -0.86 -13.21
N LEU A 263 0.41 -1.38 -12.71
CA LEU A 263 0.67 -2.82 -12.72
C LEU A 263 -0.46 -3.50 -11.94
N ARG A 264 -1.20 -4.38 -12.61
CA ARG A 264 -2.33 -5.11 -12.03
C ARG A 264 -1.99 -6.59 -12.11
N PRO A 265 -1.48 -7.19 -11.03
CA PRO A 265 -1.32 -8.64 -11.01
C PRO A 265 -2.68 -9.30 -11.20
N THR A 266 -2.68 -10.40 -11.94
CA THR A 266 -3.84 -11.22 -12.27
C THR A 266 -3.90 -12.50 -11.46
N ARG A 267 -2.75 -12.94 -10.90
CA ARG A 267 -2.57 -14.17 -10.12
C ARG A 267 -1.45 -14.02 -9.08
N PRO A 268 -1.43 -14.87 -8.02
CA PRO A 268 -0.29 -14.99 -7.12
C PRO A 268 0.99 -15.36 -7.89
N GLY A 269 2.13 -14.79 -7.51
CA GLY A 269 3.45 -15.07 -8.10
C GLY A 269 3.83 -14.19 -9.30
N GLU A 270 2.89 -13.46 -9.91
CA GLU A 270 3.20 -12.65 -11.09
C GLU A 270 4.20 -11.51 -10.79
N TYR A 271 4.02 -10.84 -9.66
CA TYR A 271 4.91 -9.77 -9.20
C TYR A 271 5.21 -9.92 -7.71
N MET A 272 6.49 -10.05 -7.37
CA MET A 272 6.97 -9.99 -5.99
C MET A 272 7.63 -8.65 -5.72
N LEU A 273 7.05 -7.89 -4.80
CA LEU A 273 7.60 -6.64 -4.32
C LEU A 273 8.67 -6.94 -3.26
N MET A 274 9.86 -6.37 -3.44
CA MET A 274 10.93 -6.46 -2.46
C MET A 274 11.41 -5.09 -2.06
N ASP A 275 11.54 -4.90 -0.75
CA ASP A 275 11.95 -3.63 -0.18
C ASP A 275 12.58 -3.82 1.20
N THR A 276 13.43 -2.87 1.58
CA THR A 276 14.14 -2.86 2.86
C THR A 276 13.93 -1.50 3.50
N THR A 277 13.45 -1.51 4.74
CA THR A 277 13.18 -0.32 5.53
C THR A 277 13.82 -0.43 6.90
N ARG A 278 14.36 0.68 7.40
CA ARG A 278 14.83 0.80 8.78
C ARG A 278 13.63 0.76 9.72
N LEU A 279 13.71 -0.06 10.76
CA LEU A 279 12.65 -0.12 11.76
C LEU A 279 12.74 1.03 12.75
N ASP A 280 11.57 1.40 13.27
CA ASP A 280 11.38 2.43 14.29
C ASP A 280 11.54 1.87 15.71
N VAL A 281 12.12 0.67 15.83
CA VAL A 281 12.49 0.02 17.09
C VAL A 281 13.98 -0.29 17.07
N PHE A 282 14.65 -0.06 18.19
CA PHE A 282 16.01 -0.54 18.38
C PHE A 282 16.00 -2.01 18.79
N ALA A 283 16.85 -2.81 18.13
CA ALA A 283 17.18 -4.14 18.61
C ALA A 283 18.42 -4.06 19.50
N MET A 284 18.70 -5.11 20.26
CA MET A 284 19.94 -5.25 21.00
C MET A 284 20.89 -6.18 20.24
N ASP A 285 22.15 -5.75 20.09
CA ASP A 285 23.20 -6.63 19.60
C ASP A 285 23.51 -7.66 20.70
N PRO A 286 23.36 -8.97 20.44
CA PRO A 286 23.69 -10.00 21.41
C PRO A 286 25.16 -9.94 21.83
N ILE A 287 26.06 -9.44 20.97
CA ILE A 287 27.52 -9.42 21.21
C ILE A 287 27.92 -8.31 22.18
N THR A 288 27.54 -7.07 21.86
CA THR A 288 27.99 -5.89 22.62
C THR A 288 26.98 -5.44 23.68
N LEU A 289 25.76 -6.02 23.68
CA LEU A 289 24.60 -5.55 24.44
C LEU A 289 24.28 -4.07 24.19
N ARG A 290 24.80 -3.52 23.09
CA ARG A 290 24.46 -2.18 22.62
C ARG A 290 23.21 -2.28 21.78
N TRP A 291 22.40 -1.23 21.84
CA TRP A 291 21.32 -1.07 20.89
C TRP A 291 21.92 -0.95 19.47
N VAL A 292 21.21 -1.52 18.51
CA VAL A 292 21.51 -1.44 17.09
C VAL A 292 20.25 -1.10 16.33
N GLN A 293 20.40 -0.33 15.27
CA GLN A 293 19.30 -0.07 14.36
C GLN A 293 19.08 -1.29 13.46
N ALA A 294 17.84 -1.76 13.39
CA ALA A 294 17.44 -2.89 12.57
C ALA A 294 16.92 -2.43 11.20
N GLU A 295 17.28 -3.14 10.14
CA GLU A 295 16.73 -3.04 8.79
C GLU A 295 15.94 -4.31 8.47
N LEU A 296 14.66 -4.14 8.10
CA LEU A 296 13.76 -5.22 7.73
C LEU A 296 13.65 -5.29 6.21
N THR A 297 14.07 -6.41 5.63
CA THR A 297 13.85 -6.74 4.22
C THR A 297 12.69 -7.72 4.10
N ILE A 298 11.73 -7.42 3.23
CA ILE A 298 10.59 -8.30 2.97
C ILE A 298 10.46 -8.66 1.49
N GLY A 299 9.88 -9.82 1.24
CA GLY A 299 9.31 -10.21 -0.04
C GLY A 299 7.80 -10.32 0.11
N MET A 300 7.06 -9.61 -0.73
CA MET A 300 5.60 -9.61 -0.72
C MET A 300 5.07 -9.93 -2.10
N ASP A 301 4.15 -10.90 -2.19
CA ASP A 301 3.37 -11.12 -3.40
C ASP A 301 2.38 -9.95 -3.62
N TRP A 302 2.43 -9.32 -4.80
CA TRP A 302 1.55 -8.19 -5.09
C TRP A 302 0.09 -8.62 -5.15
N TYR A 303 -0.23 -9.78 -5.71
CA TYR A 303 -1.65 -10.15 -5.88
C TYR A 303 -2.35 -10.32 -4.52
N THR A 304 -1.69 -11.05 -3.62
CA THR A 304 -2.29 -11.48 -2.34
C THR A 304 -1.92 -10.62 -1.16
N ARG A 305 -0.84 -9.83 -1.23
CA ARG A 305 -0.19 -9.20 -0.08
C ARG A 305 0.43 -10.19 0.90
N CYS A 306 0.52 -11.48 0.57
CA CYS A 306 1.24 -12.42 1.42
C CYS A 306 2.72 -12.04 1.45
N VAL A 307 3.24 -11.83 2.65
CA VAL A 307 4.68 -11.83 2.91
C VAL A 307 5.22 -13.26 2.76
N THR A 308 6.17 -13.46 1.86
CA THR A 308 6.76 -14.77 1.49
C THR A 308 8.16 -14.97 2.05
N GLY A 309 8.83 -13.88 2.44
CA GLY A 309 10.15 -13.92 3.07
C GLY A 309 10.40 -12.67 3.91
N ILE A 310 11.12 -12.85 5.00
CA ILE A 310 11.46 -11.82 5.99
C ILE A 310 12.93 -11.97 6.33
N ARG A 311 13.65 -10.87 6.46
CA ARG A 311 14.99 -10.88 7.02
C ARG A 311 15.28 -9.60 7.78
N LEU A 312 15.76 -9.75 9.01
CA LEU A 312 16.16 -8.64 9.86
C LEU A 312 17.68 -8.59 9.98
N THR A 313 18.30 -7.45 9.66
CA THR A 313 19.75 -7.26 9.74
C THR A 313 20.11 -5.96 10.45
N PRO A 314 21.28 -5.85 11.10
CA PRO A 314 21.79 -4.56 11.53
C PRO A 314 22.17 -3.74 10.28
N VAL A 315 22.06 -2.40 10.34
CA VAL A 315 22.36 -1.47 9.22
C VAL A 315 23.79 -1.71 8.69
N SER A 316 23.96 -2.60 7.70
CA SER A 316 25.30 -2.90 7.13
C SER A 316 25.34 -3.74 5.84
N THR A 317 24.34 -4.57 5.46
CA THR A 317 24.54 -5.57 4.37
C THR A 317 23.36 -5.86 3.42
N LYS A 318 22.95 -4.88 2.59
CA LYS A 318 21.65 -4.94 1.88
C LYS A 318 21.52 -5.85 0.64
N SER A 319 22.60 -6.42 0.08
CA SER A 319 22.53 -7.23 -1.16
C SER A 319 22.35 -8.74 -0.94
N VAL A 320 22.82 -9.26 0.20
CA VAL A 320 22.62 -10.66 0.60
C VAL A 320 21.16 -10.87 1.04
N ASP A 321 20.50 -9.80 1.48
CA ASP A 321 19.18 -9.84 2.09
C ASP A 321 18.09 -10.23 1.10
N ALA A 322 18.16 -9.70 -0.13
CA ALA A 322 17.22 -10.05 -1.18
C ALA A 322 17.32 -11.53 -1.61
N ALA A 323 18.54 -12.07 -1.74
CA ALA A 323 18.71 -13.48 -2.08
C ALA A 323 18.16 -14.40 -0.98
N ALA A 324 18.32 -14.03 0.29
CA ALA A 324 17.76 -14.79 1.42
C ALA A 324 16.22 -14.74 1.45
N VAL A 325 15.61 -13.59 1.14
CA VAL A 325 14.15 -13.48 1.03
C VAL A 325 13.61 -14.31 -0.14
N LEU A 326 14.30 -14.37 -1.28
CA LEU A 326 13.92 -15.23 -2.40
C LEU A 326 14.11 -16.73 -2.05
N TYR A 327 15.18 -17.08 -1.34
CA TYR A 327 15.36 -18.43 -0.80
C TYR A 327 14.17 -18.83 0.08
N GLN A 328 13.75 -17.97 1.02
CA GLN A 328 12.58 -18.22 1.88
C GLN A 328 11.27 -18.31 1.09
N SER A 329 11.13 -17.57 -0.02
CA SER A 329 9.94 -17.63 -0.87
C SER A 329 9.80 -18.97 -1.60
N TYR A 330 10.93 -19.56 -2.01
CA TYR A 330 10.98 -20.91 -2.59
C TYR A 330 10.86 -22.01 -1.53
N ARG A 331 11.41 -21.76 -0.34
CA ARG A 331 11.43 -22.68 0.79
C ARG A 331 11.01 -21.98 2.08
N PRO A 332 9.68 -21.87 2.32
CA PRO A 332 9.20 -21.32 3.58
C PRO A 332 9.77 -22.08 4.77
N ARG A 333 10.11 -21.35 5.83
CA ARG A 333 10.57 -21.98 7.06
C ARG A 333 9.44 -22.81 7.70
N PRO A 334 9.77 -23.88 8.43
CA PRO A 334 8.80 -24.55 9.28
C PRO A 334 8.15 -23.56 10.26
N ALA A 335 6.84 -23.69 10.47
CA ALA A 335 6.13 -22.95 11.51
C ALA A 335 6.64 -23.38 12.89
N CYS A 336 6.69 -22.44 13.83
CA CYS A 336 7.05 -22.75 15.21
C CYS A 336 5.99 -23.66 15.85
N LYS A 337 6.42 -24.57 16.74
CA LYS A 337 5.53 -25.57 17.37
C LYS A 337 4.39 -24.96 18.19
N ASN A 338 4.53 -23.71 18.63
CA ASN A 338 3.56 -22.98 19.43
C ASN A 338 2.54 -22.17 18.60
N TRP A 339 2.68 -22.13 17.27
CA TRP A 339 1.76 -21.38 16.43
C TRP A 339 0.36 -22.01 16.40
N PRO A 340 -0.72 -21.20 16.41
CA PRO A 340 -2.06 -21.75 16.33
C PRO A 340 -2.28 -22.41 14.96
N THR A 341 -3.05 -23.50 14.92
CA THR A 341 -3.26 -24.31 13.70
C THR A 341 -3.75 -23.50 12.50
N HIS A 342 -4.49 -22.42 12.74
CA HIS A 342 -4.93 -21.52 11.67
C HIS A 342 -3.79 -20.63 11.15
N ALA A 343 -2.76 -20.27 11.91
CA ALA A 343 -1.63 -19.49 11.40
C ALA A 343 -0.63 -20.33 10.57
N VAL A 344 -0.74 -21.66 10.68
CA VAL A 344 0.16 -22.61 10.03
C VAL A 344 -0.33 -22.92 8.61
N TRP A 345 0.54 -22.69 7.62
CA TRP A 345 0.29 -23.04 6.23
C TRP A 345 0.54 -24.53 5.99
N PRO A 346 -0.14 -25.18 5.03
CA PRO A 346 0.21 -26.55 4.64
C PRO A 346 1.68 -26.64 4.18
N GLU A 347 2.29 -27.82 4.27
CA GLU A 347 3.75 -28.02 4.12
C GLU A 347 4.35 -27.47 2.81
N HIS A 348 3.55 -27.39 1.76
CA HIS A 348 3.92 -26.92 0.42
C HIS A 348 3.37 -25.51 0.13
N GLY A 349 2.80 -24.83 1.13
CA GLY A 349 2.23 -23.50 1.03
C GLY A 349 0.91 -23.41 0.24
N VAL A 350 0.37 -24.53 -0.25
CA VAL A 350 -0.89 -24.59 -1.01
C VAL A 350 -2.09 -24.60 -0.06
N PRO A 351 -3.19 -23.88 -0.36
CA PRO A 351 -4.36 -23.83 0.51
C PRO A 351 -5.03 -25.19 0.70
N ARG A 352 -5.61 -25.39 1.89
CA ARG A 352 -6.37 -26.62 2.21
C ARG A 352 -7.59 -26.80 1.30
N SER A 353 -8.17 -25.70 0.81
CA SER A 353 -9.31 -25.69 -0.11
C SER A 353 -9.02 -26.30 -1.48
N VAL A 354 -7.75 -26.50 -1.83
CA VAL A 354 -7.30 -27.08 -3.12
C VAL A 354 -6.86 -28.55 -2.96
N LEU A 355 -6.71 -29.05 -1.74
CA LEU A 355 -6.27 -30.44 -1.48
C LEU A 355 -7.45 -31.42 -1.51
N VAL A 356 -7.39 -32.36 -2.47
CA VAL A 356 -8.49 -33.30 -2.78
C VAL A 356 -8.58 -34.47 -1.78
N ASP A 357 -7.54 -34.72 -0.98
CA ASP A 357 -7.54 -35.78 0.05
C ASP A 357 -7.31 -35.20 1.45
N VAL A 358 -8.41 -35.01 2.18
CA VAL A 358 -8.42 -34.48 3.56
C VAL A 358 -7.91 -35.51 4.57
N GLN A 359 -7.99 -36.82 4.28
CA GLN A 359 -7.56 -37.87 5.22
C GLN A 359 -6.05 -38.11 5.20
N ALA A 360 -5.38 -37.77 4.08
CA ALA A 360 -3.92 -37.69 4.03
C ALA A 360 -3.36 -36.49 4.82
N VAL A 361 -4.21 -35.54 5.27
CA VAL A 361 -3.85 -34.26 5.94
C VAL A 361 -3.85 -34.34 7.48
N ASP A 362 -4.32 -35.43 8.08
CA ASP A 362 -4.39 -35.59 9.55
C ASP A 362 -3.15 -36.29 10.18
N GLY A 363 -2.08 -36.50 9.41
CA GLY A 363 -0.77 -36.90 9.95
C GLY A 363 -0.14 -35.79 10.82
N THR A 364 0.93 -36.11 11.56
CA THR A 364 1.73 -35.12 12.30
C THR A 364 2.51 -34.22 11.33
N PHE A 365 1.84 -33.21 10.77
CA PHE A 365 2.43 -32.25 9.85
C PHE A 365 3.23 -31.16 10.58
N VAL A 366 4.46 -30.91 10.13
CA VAL A 366 5.19 -29.68 10.41
C VAL A 366 4.82 -28.69 9.32
N GLY A 367 3.81 -27.84 9.54
CA GLY A 367 3.38 -26.88 8.53
C GLY A 367 4.37 -25.73 8.33
N ALA A 368 4.14 -24.92 7.30
CA ALA A 368 5.01 -23.82 6.89
C ALA A 368 4.61 -22.49 7.54
N ALA A 369 5.58 -21.59 7.69
CA ALA A 369 5.39 -20.26 8.26
C ALA A 369 4.71 -19.25 7.28
N GLY A 370 4.59 -19.61 6.01
CA GLY A 370 4.02 -18.78 4.95
C GLY A 370 3.82 -19.56 3.65
N PRO A 371 3.22 -18.94 2.62
CA PRO A 371 3.05 -19.58 1.32
C PRO A 371 4.38 -19.69 0.57
N ALA A 372 4.59 -20.81 -0.11
CA ALA A 372 5.66 -20.96 -1.09
C ALA A 372 5.22 -20.34 -2.41
N ILE A 373 5.96 -19.33 -2.89
CA ILE A 373 5.63 -18.62 -4.13
C ILE A 373 6.89 -18.49 -4.98
N VAL A 374 6.80 -18.98 -6.22
CA VAL A 374 7.80 -18.71 -7.25
C VAL A 374 7.41 -17.43 -7.98
N PRO A 375 8.22 -16.36 -7.91
CA PRO A 375 7.90 -15.13 -8.62
C PRO A 375 8.32 -15.19 -10.09
N GLU A 376 7.46 -14.70 -10.98
CA GLU A 376 7.79 -14.45 -12.40
C GLU A 376 8.64 -13.18 -12.55
N THR A 377 8.25 -12.13 -11.82
CA THR A 377 8.96 -10.84 -11.80
C THR A 377 9.16 -10.35 -10.38
N VAL A 378 10.40 -10.00 -10.06
CA VAL A 378 10.75 -9.33 -8.80
C VAL A 378 10.88 -7.84 -9.05
N VAL A 379 10.10 -7.05 -8.34
CA VAL A 379 10.12 -5.58 -8.37
C VAL A 379 10.95 -5.07 -7.20
N ILE A 380 12.06 -4.40 -7.51
CA ILE A 380 13.01 -3.91 -6.49
C ILE A 380 13.30 -2.43 -6.66
N ASP A 381 13.73 -1.74 -5.59
CA ASP A 381 14.20 -0.35 -5.73
C ASP A 381 15.46 -0.23 -6.58
N HIS A 382 15.62 0.94 -7.22
CA HIS A 382 16.83 1.36 -7.93
C HIS A 382 18.04 1.57 -7.03
N GLY A 383 17.96 1.26 -5.74
CA GLY A 383 19.15 1.13 -4.91
C GLY A 383 20.11 0.16 -5.59
N LYS A 384 21.32 0.63 -5.94
CA LYS A 384 22.44 -0.18 -6.51
C LYS A 384 22.78 -1.45 -5.72
N ILE A 385 22.15 -1.61 -4.56
CA ILE A 385 22.39 -2.55 -3.49
C ILE A 385 21.56 -3.83 -3.67
N TYR A 386 20.50 -3.82 -4.49
CA TYR A 386 19.66 -5.00 -4.72
C TYR A 386 19.99 -5.81 -5.97
N VAL A 387 21.03 -5.49 -6.74
CA VAL A 387 21.34 -6.24 -7.96
C VAL A 387 22.78 -6.71 -7.88
N SER A 388 23.04 -7.72 -7.05
CA SER A 388 24.32 -8.42 -7.06
C SER A 388 24.44 -9.28 -8.33
N GLU A 389 25.67 -9.47 -8.82
CA GLU A 389 25.93 -10.38 -9.95
C GLU A 389 25.41 -11.79 -9.66
N HIS A 390 25.56 -12.24 -8.41
CA HIS A 390 25.04 -13.53 -7.94
C HIS A 390 23.53 -13.62 -8.11
N MET A 391 22.78 -12.67 -7.54
CA MET A 391 21.32 -12.71 -7.60
C MET A 391 20.80 -12.59 -9.03
N THR A 392 21.39 -11.71 -9.83
CA THR A 392 21.01 -11.55 -11.25
C THR A 392 21.22 -12.85 -12.03
N SER A 393 22.35 -13.53 -11.80
CA SER A 393 22.65 -14.80 -12.47
C SER A 393 21.68 -15.92 -12.06
N VAL A 394 21.31 -15.99 -10.78
CA VAL A 394 20.38 -17.00 -10.28
C VAL A 394 18.98 -16.71 -10.81
N CYS A 395 18.50 -15.47 -10.72
CA CYS A 395 17.20 -15.07 -11.26
C CYS A 395 17.10 -15.36 -12.77
N GLN A 396 18.11 -14.99 -13.57
CA GLN A 396 18.13 -15.29 -15.00
C GLN A 396 18.05 -16.80 -15.29
N ARG A 397 18.77 -17.62 -14.52
CA ARG A 397 18.76 -19.08 -14.65
C ARG A 397 17.40 -19.69 -14.27
N LEU A 398 16.73 -19.11 -13.27
CA LEU A 398 15.42 -19.56 -12.80
C LEU A 398 14.25 -18.96 -13.60
N GLY A 399 14.52 -18.10 -14.58
CA GLY A 399 13.50 -17.46 -15.41
C GLY A 399 12.78 -16.30 -14.72
N ILE A 400 13.35 -15.76 -13.63
CA ILE A 400 12.81 -14.65 -12.87
C ILE A 400 13.28 -13.34 -13.49
N SER A 401 12.33 -12.49 -13.90
CA SER A 401 12.63 -11.13 -14.37
C SER A 401 12.89 -10.20 -13.20
N ILE A 402 13.93 -9.36 -13.29
CA ILE A 402 14.18 -8.30 -12.30
C ILE A 402 13.72 -6.99 -12.91
N GLN A 403 12.70 -6.37 -12.32
CA GLN A 403 12.18 -5.09 -12.73
C GLN A 403 12.53 -4.02 -11.68
N PRO A 404 13.39 -3.05 -11.99
CA PRO A 404 13.54 -1.87 -11.15
C PRO A 404 12.23 -1.08 -11.09
N ALA A 405 11.81 -0.68 -9.89
CA ALA A 405 10.63 0.18 -9.69
C ALA A 405 10.84 1.52 -10.40
N ARG A 406 9.84 2.06 -11.09
CA ARG A 406 10.03 3.30 -11.86
C ARG A 406 10.40 4.46 -10.93
N LEU A 407 11.50 5.15 -11.24
CA LEU A 407 11.89 6.38 -10.56
C LEU A 407 10.70 7.34 -10.47
N ARG A 408 10.46 7.89 -9.26
CA ARG A 408 9.43 8.91 -8.99
C ARG A 408 7.98 8.46 -9.23
N THR A 409 7.72 7.15 -9.27
CA THR A 409 6.34 6.60 -9.34
C THR A 409 6.04 5.76 -8.10
N GLY A 410 5.69 6.39 -6.97
CA GLY A 410 5.38 5.68 -5.70
C GLY A 410 4.23 4.66 -5.77
N ARG A 411 3.47 4.62 -6.89
CA ARG A 411 2.39 3.63 -7.07
C ARG A 411 2.87 2.21 -7.35
N ASP A 412 4.12 2.02 -7.76
CA ASP A 412 4.67 0.68 -8.06
C ASP A 412 4.94 -0.14 -6.79
N LYS A 413 5.03 0.51 -5.62
CA LYS A 413 5.32 -0.13 -4.32
C LYS A 413 4.34 0.19 -3.20
N GLY A 414 3.28 0.96 -3.47
CA GLY A 414 2.29 1.37 -2.47
C GLY A 414 1.78 0.26 -1.52
N PRO A 415 1.62 -1.02 -1.96
CA PRO A 415 1.29 -2.11 -1.05
C PRO A 415 2.35 -2.45 0.00
N VAL A 416 3.64 -2.45 -0.37
CA VAL A 416 4.74 -2.70 0.56
C VAL A 416 4.97 -1.52 1.49
N GLU A 417 4.88 -0.29 0.97
CA GLU A 417 4.92 0.92 1.80
C GLU A 417 3.81 0.92 2.85
N ARG A 418 2.60 0.49 2.46
CA ARG A 418 1.48 0.32 3.39
C ARG A 418 1.77 -0.74 4.44
N PHE A 419 2.38 -1.86 4.08
CA PHE A 419 2.77 -2.88 5.05
C PHE A 419 3.75 -2.34 6.09
N PHE A 420 4.78 -1.59 5.69
CA PHE A 420 5.70 -0.99 6.66
C PHE A 420 5.02 -0.01 7.61
N ARG A 421 3.99 0.69 7.13
CA ARG A 421 3.13 1.50 8.01
C ARG A 421 2.31 0.62 8.96
N THR A 422 1.66 -0.43 8.44
CA THR A 422 0.84 -1.35 9.25
C THR A 422 1.67 -2.05 10.34
N ILE A 423 2.85 -2.58 10.04
CA ILE A 423 3.70 -3.21 11.06
C ILE A 423 4.16 -2.20 12.12
N ARG A 424 4.42 -0.94 11.74
CA ARG A 424 4.76 0.13 12.68
C ARG A 424 3.61 0.39 13.66
N GLU A 425 2.42 0.65 13.13
CA GLU A 425 1.22 1.00 13.87
C GLU A 425 0.70 -0.17 14.71
N ASP A 426 0.75 -1.40 14.19
CA ASP A 426 0.14 -2.54 14.89
C ASP A 426 1.10 -3.26 15.84
N LEU A 427 2.40 -3.24 15.54
CA LEU A 427 3.39 -4.05 16.26
C LEU A 427 4.53 -3.22 16.83
N LEU A 428 5.25 -2.44 16.02
CA LEU A 428 6.51 -1.84 16.50
C LEU A 428 6.29 -0.80 17.61
N GLN A 429 5.20 -0.03 17.55
CA GLN A 429 4.92 1.01 18.54
C GLN A 429 4.61 0.49 19.95
N ILE A 430 4.22 -0.79 20.08
CA ILE A 430 3.97 -1.42 21.38
C ILE A 430 5.19 -2.14 21.95
N LEU A 431 6.28 -2.26 21.17
CA LEU A 431 7.50 -2.94 21.62
C LEU A 431 8.41 -1.99 22.41
N PRO A 432 9.07 -2.47 23.47
CA PRO A 432 10.15 -1.75 24.13
C PRO A 432 11.28 -1.40 23.15
N GLY A 433 11.82 -0.17 23.26
CA GLY A 433 12.84 0.35 22.36
C GLY A 433 12.29 1.05 21.12
N TYR A 434 10.97 1.29 21.07
CA TYR A 434 10.35 2.10 20.03
C TYR A 434 10.81 3.55 20.12
N LYS A 435 11.35 4.09 19.04
CA LYS A 435 11.89 5.45 18.96
C LYS A 435 10.99 6.42 18.20
N GLY A 436 9.83 5.96 17.72
CA GLY A 436 9.00 6.76 16.83
C GLY A 436 9.58 6.89 15.41
N PRO A 437 8.78 7.44 14.48
CA PRO A 437 9.15 7.53 13.07
C PRO A 437 10.19 8.63 12.78
N ASP A 438 10.22 9.67 13.60
CA ASP A 438 11.03 10.87 13.38
C ASP A 438 11.87 11.22 14.61
N ILE A 439 12.98 11.96 14.41
CA ILE A 439 13.87 12.41 15.50
C ILE A 439 13.12 13.25 16.52
N HIS A 440 12.13 14.03 16.08
CA HIS A 440 11.29 14.87 16.93
C HIS A 440 10.25 14.09 17.74
N SER A 441 9.97 12.84 17.37
CA SER A 441 9.04 11.94 18.07
C SER A 441 9.76 10.97 19.01
N ARG A 442 11.09 11.09 19.16
CA ARG A 442 11.90 10.24 20.03
C ARG A 442 11.67 10.62 21.50
N GLY A 443 11.46 9.60 22.33
CA GLY A 443 11.52 9.75 23.79
C GLY A 443 12.90 10.16 24.28
N LEU A 444 13.03 10.44 25.58
CA LEU A 444 14.27 10.91 26.20
C LEU A 444 15.44 9.89 26.10
N ASP A 445 15.17 8.58 26.14
CA ASP A 445 16.18 7.51 26.02
C ASP A 445 15.58 6.17 25.49
N PRO A 446 15.02 6.12 24.27
CA PRO A 446 14.48 4.88 23.69
C PRO A 446 15.56 3.80 23.50
N GLU A 447 16.82 4.21 23.43
CA GLU A 447 17.99 3.34 23.37
C GLU A 447 18.15 2.48 24.63
N SER A 448 17.84 3.04 25.81
CA SER A 448 17.82 2.28 27.08
C SER A 448 16.72 1.25 27.19
N GLU A 449 15.68 1.38 26.36
CA GLU A 449 14.54 0.47 26.32
C GLU A 449 14.71 -0.63 25.28
N ALA A 450 15.80 -0.62 24.49
CA ALA A 450 16.11 -1.69 23.54
C ALA A 450 16.26 -3.03 24.29
N PHE A 451 15.30 -3.94 24.06
CA PHE A 451 15.12 -5.11 24.91
C PHE A 451 15.31 -6.44 24.15
N PHE A 452 14.83 -6.51 22.91
CA PHE A 452 14.86 -7.72 22.11
C PHE A 452 16.13 -7.85 21.28
N TYR A 453 16.69 -9.05 21.21
CA TYR A 453 17.72 -9.38 20.23
C TYR A 453 17.14 -9.39 18.80
N LEU A 454 18.00 -9.29 17.79
CA LEU A 454 17.57 -9.26 16.38
C LEU A 454 16.78 -10.52 15.97
N ASP A 455 17.19 -11.69 16.42
CA ASP A 455 16.52 -12.96 16.18
C ASP A 455 15.19 -13.08 16.93
N GLU A 456 15.13 -12.61 18.18
CA GLU A 456 13.87 -12.50 18.94
C GLU A 456 12.88 -11.56 18.23
N LEU A 457 13.35 -10.39 17.80
CA LEU A 457 12.52 -9.42 17.09
C LEU A 457 12.05 -9.96 15.73
N GLU A 458 12.91 -10.67 14.98
CA GLU A 458 12.50 -11.34 13.74
C GLU A 458 11.42 -12.40 14.01
N ALA A 459 11.55 -13.19 15.08
CA ALA A 459 10.56 -14.20 15.46
C ALA A 459 9.21 -13.57 15.80
N ILE A 460 9.21 -12.48 16.58
CA ILE A 460 8.00 -11.69 16.90
C ILE A 460 7.32 -11.18 15.62
N ILE A 461 8.09 -10.61 14.70
CA ILE A 461 7.56 -10.10 13.42
C ILE A 461 6.95 -11.24 12.60
N ARG A 462 7.62 -12.40 12.52
CA ARG A 462 7.11 -13.56 11.77
C ARG A 462 5.80 -14.10 12.34
N GLU A 463 5.71 -14.19 13.67
CA GLU A 463 4.49 -14.64 14.34
C GLU A 463 3.34 -13.66 14.09
N TRP A 464 3.57 -12.35 14.26
CA TRP A 464 2.58 -11.33 13.95
C TRP A 464 2.13 -11.40 12.48
N VAL A 465 3.07 -11.61 11.54
CA VAL A 465 2.73 -11.75 10.12
C VAL A 465 1.79 -12.94 9.88
N ALA A 466 2.06 -14.07 10.51
CA ALA A 466 1.30 -15.31 10.31
C ALA A 466 -0.07 -15.32 11.01
N VAL A 467 -0.11 -14.85 12.26
CA VAL A 467 -1.31 -14.89 13.11
C VAL A 467 -2.25 -13.73 12.81
N GLU A 468 -1.71 -12.53 12.63
CA GLU A 468 -2.51 -11.30 12.50
C GLU A 468 -2.59 -10.83 11.04
N TYR A 469 -1.45 -10.49 10.43
CA TYR A 469 -1.43 -9.78 9.15
C TYR A 469 -2.02 -10.61 7.99
N HIS A 470 -1.64 -11.88 7.86
CA HIS A 470 -2.15 -12.77 6.82
C HIS A 470 -3.63 -13.13 7.01
N ARG A 471 -4.18 -12.94 8.21
CA ARG A 471 -5.54 -13.33 8.59
C ARG A 471 -6.52 -12.17 8.65
N ARG A 472 -6.03 -10.93 8.80
CA ARG A 472 -6.86 -9.73 8.80
C ARG A 472 -7.31 -9.34 7.39
N PRO A 473 -8.61 -9.06 7.15
CA PRO A 473 -9.09 -8.52 5.89
C PRO A 473 -8.47 -7.16 5.56
N HIS A 474 -8.06 -6.94 4.30
CA HIS A 474 -7.47 -5.66 3.86
C HIS A 474 -8.40 -4.95 2.87
N ASP A 475 -8.52 -3.63 3.00
CA ASP A 475 -9.38 -2.81 2.14
C ASP A 475 -8.97 -2.82 0.66
N SER A 476 -7.70 -3.12 0.37
CA SER A 476 -7.19 -3.25 -0.99
C SER A 476 -7.35 -4.64 -1.61
N LEU A 477 -7.78 -5.63 -0.84
CA LEU A 477 -7.94 -7.01 -1.30
C LEU A 477 -9.42 -7.31 -1.51
N VAL A 478 -9.89 -6.99 -2.72
CA VAL A 478 -11.28 -7.11 -3.14
C VAL A 478 -11.36 -7.81 -4.49
N ASP A 479 -12.41 -8.62 -4.68
CA ASP A 479 -12.77 -9.11 -6.01
C ASP A 479 -13.73 -8.09 -6.67
N PRO A 480 -13.39 -7.52 -7.84
CA PRO A 480 -14.29 -6.64 -8.58
C PRO A 480 -15.66 -7.26 -8.90
N HIS A 481 -15.77 -8.59 -8.98
CA HIS A 481 -17.04 -9.27 -9.25
C HIS A 481 -17.93 -9.41 -8.01
N VAL A 482 -17.39 -9.17 -6.81
CA VAL A 482 -18.14 -9.20 -5.54
C VAL A 482 -17.85 -7.93 -4.73
N PRO A 483 -18.41 -6.77 -5.14
CA PRO A 483 -18.19 -5.50 -4.46
C PRO A 483 -18.55 -5.59 -2.97
N GLY A 484 -17.65 -5.13 -2.10
CA GLY A 484 -17.85 -5.12 -0.64
C GLY A 484 -17.27 -6.34 0.10
N LEU A 485 -16.92 -7.43 -0.59
CA LEU A 485 -16.22 -8.55 0.03
C LEU A 485 -14.73 -8.21 0.20
N ARG A 486 -14.31 -7.97 1.45
CA ARG A 486 -12.89 -7.83 1.82
C ARG A 486 -12.30 -9.20 2.12
N MET A 487 -11.09 -9.44 1.62
CA MET A 487 -10.35 -10.67 1.86
C MET A 487 -9.09 -10.38 2.67
N SER A 488 -8.68 -11.34 3.51
CA SER A 488 -7.34 -11.36 4.07
C SER A 488 -6.31 -11.82 3.03
N PRO A 489 -5.01 -11.59 3.25
CA PRO A 489 -3.98 -12.10 2.35
C PRO A 489 -4.08 -13.61 2.13
N ALA A 490 -4.32 -14.38 3.20
CA ALA A 490 -4.53 -15.82 3.08
C ALA A 490 -5.73 -16.18 2.18
N GLN A 491 -6.88 -15.51 2.38
CA GLN A 491 -8.07 -15.72 1.54
C GLN A 491 -7.85 -15.31 0.09
N MET A 492 -7.17 -14.18 -0.14
CA MET A 492 -6.85 -13.70 -1.48
C MET A 492 -5.90 -14.65 -2.22
N PHE A 493 -5.00 -15.32 -1.50
CA PHE A 493 -4.16 -16.37 -2.06
C PHE A 493 -4.97 -17.59 -2.49
N GLU A 494 -5.93 -18.06 -1.67
CA GLU A 494 -6.83 -19.15 -2.09
C GLU A 494 -7.67 -18.75 -3.31
N HIS A 495 -8.24 -17.55 -3.28
CA HIS A 495 -9.00 -16.98 -4.38
C HIS A 495 -8.16 -16.88 -5.66
N GLY A 496 -6.91 -16.43 -5.54
CA GLY A 496 -5.98 -16.30 -6.65
C GLY A 496 -5.64 -17.64 -7.31
N ILE A 497 -5.42 -18.69 -6.51
CA ILE A 497 -5.18 -20.04 -7.02
C ILE A 497 -6.42 -20.59 -7.71
N ALA A 498 -7.60 -20.43 -7.11
CA ALA A 498 -8.86 -20.86 -7.71
C ALA A 498 -9.13 -20.16 -9.05
N ARG A 499 -8.80 -18.87 -9.14
CA ARG A 499 -8.95 -18.06 -10.35
C ARG A 499 -7.94 -18.41 -11.44
N ALA A 500 -6.66 -18.60 -11.07
CA ALA A 500 -5.61 -18.96 -12.01
C ALA A 500 -5.79 -20.39 -12.54
N GLY A 501 -6.35 -21.28 -11.72
CA GLY A 501 -6.49 -22.71 -12.02
C GLY A 501 -5.18 -23.49 -11.91
N TYR A 502 -4.11 -22.85 -11.43
CA TYR A 502 -2.80 -23.45 -11.18
C TYR A 502 -2.05 -22.66 -10.10
N ILE A 503 -0.99 -23.27 -9.55
CA ILE A 503 0.02 -22.60 -8.74
C ILE A 503 1.39 -22.80 -9.40
N GLU A 504 2.22 -21.76 -9.43
CA GLU A 504 3.62 -21.91 -9.78
C GLU A 504 4.40 -22.43 -8.57
N ALA A 505 4.83 -23.69 -8.66
CA ALA A 505 5.68 -24.33 -7.67
C ALA A 505 7.11 -24.47 -8.21
N PRO A 506 8.14 -24.45 -7.35
CA PRO A 506 9.50 -24.74 -7.77
C PRO A 506 9.54 -26.11 -8.45
N ARG A 507 10.11 -26.17 -9.67
CA ARG A 507 10.28 -27.45 -10.38
C ARG A 507 11.09 -28.46 -9.57
N ASP A 508 12.04 -27.95 -8.81
CA ASP A 508 12.85 -28.69 -7.84
C ASP A 508 13.10 -27.75 -6.64
N PRO A 509 12.65 -28.11 -5.43
CA PRO A 509 12.87 -27.30 -4.23
C PRO A 509 14.35 -27.02 -3.97
N ASP A 510 15.26 -27.89 -4.40
CA ASP A 510 16.70 -27.70 -4.21
C ASP A 510 17.29 -26.55 -5.05
N LEU A 511 16.56 -26.03 -6.05
CA LEU A 511 16.97 -24.84 -6.79
C LEU A 511 17.11 -23.62 -5.88
N ALA A 512 16.36 -23.58 -4.77
CA ALA A 512 16.46 -22.52 -3.78
C ALA A 512 17.89 -22.36 -3.23
N TYR A 513 18.66 -23.46 -3.12
CA TYR A 513 20.02 -23.42 -2.60
C TYR A 513 20.99 -22.61 -3.47
N GLU A 514 20.65 -22.33 -4.72
CA GLU A 514 21.45 -21.45 -5.58
C GLU A 514 21.41 -19.98 -5.11
N PHE A 515 20.40 -19.56 -4.33
CA PHE A 515 20.37 -18.23 -3.72
C PHE A 515 21.31 -18.09 -2.52
N LEU A 516 21.73 -19.21 -1.91
CA LEU A 516 22.57 -19.19 -0.72
C LEU A 516 24.01 -18.81 -1.06
N LYS A 517 24.70 -18.21 -0.09
CA LYS A 517 26.12 -17.87 -0.23
C LYS A 517 26.96 -19.14 -0.23
N ALA A 518 27.93 -19.22 -1.15
CA ALA A 518 28.87 -20.33 -1.27
C ALA A 518 30.27 -19.97 -0.76
N GLU A 519 30.89 -20.87 0.00
CA GLU A 519 32.30 -20.81 0.38
C GLU A 519 33.05 -22.09 -0.02
N PHE A 520 34.26 -21.94 -0.54
CA PHE A 520 35.09 -23.09 -0.93
C PHE A 520 35.85 -23.63 0.28
N ARG A 521 35.52 -24.86 0.70
CA ARG A 521 36.10 -25.52 1.88
C ARG A 521 36.62 -26.91 1.55
N LYS A 522 37.72 -27.31 2.19
CA LYS A 522 38.24 -28.68 2.02
C LYS A 522 37.33 -29.67 2.74
N VAL A 523 37.04 -30.79 2.10
CA VAL A 523 36.34 -31.91 2.75
C VAL A 523 37.40 -32.78 3.40
N GLN A 524 37.40 -32.85 4.72
CA GLN A 524 38.32 -33.62 5.55
C GLN A 524 37.71 -34.97 5.94
N HIS A 525 38.49 -35.86 6.56
CA HIS A 525 37.99 -37.13 7.09
C HIS A 525 36.81 -36.96 8.07
N TYR A 526 36.78 -35.88 8.87
CA TYR A 526 35.68 -35.57 9.80
C TYR A 526 34.51 -34.79 9.17
N GLY A 527 34.65 -34.29 7.94
CA GLY A 527 33.62 -33.47 7.29
C GLY A 527 34.18 -32.15 6.78
N VAL A 528 33.37 -31.10 6.81
CA VAL A 528 33.73 -29.76 6.35
C VAL A 528 33.80 -28.82 7.55
N ASP A 529 34.90 -28.08 7.67
CA ASP A 529 35.01 -26.94 8.59
C ASP A 529 34.56 -25.65 7.88
N LEU A 530 33.50 -25.02 8.40
CA LEU A 530 32.98 -23.75 7.91
C LEU A 530 32.79 -22.78 9.09
N GLY A 531 33.74 -21.86 9.24
CA GLY A 531 33.73 -20.88 10.32
C GLY A 531 33.84 -21.53 11.70
N GLY A 532 34.71 -22.54 11.86
CA GLY A 532 34.93 -23.25 13.13
C GLY A 532 33.85 -24.27 13.47
N ARG A 533 32.84 -24.45 12.60
CA ARG A 533 31.77 -25.45 12.76
C ARG A 533 32.07 -26.65 11.87
N ARG A 534 31.89 -27.86 12.40
CA ARG A 534 32.08 -29.10 11.64
C ARG A 534 30.76 -29.64 11.12
N TYR A 535 30.60 -29.60 9.80
CA TYR A 535 29.44 -30.13 9.11
C TYR A 535 29.77 -31.50 8.53
N ASN A 536 28.86 -32.45 8.71
CA ASN A 536 29.07 -33.82 8.24
C ASN A 536 27.81 -34.41 7.58
N GLY A 537 28.03 -35.38 6.70
CA GLY A 537 26.99 -36.08 5.96
C GLY A 537 27.57 -37.25 5.18
N MET A 538 26.75 -38.27 4.92
CA MET A 538 27.18 -39.47 4.18
C MET A 538 27.62 -39.15 2.75
N SER A 539 27.02 -38.12 2.14
CA SER A 539 27.34 -37.62 0.79
C SER A 539 28.77 -37.14 0.63
N LEU A 540 29.46 -36.80 1.73
CA LEU A 540 30.85 -36.35 1.68
C LEU A 540 31.86 -37.49 1.51
N SER A 541 31.46 -38.74 1.78
CA SER A 541 32.39 -39.88 1.85
C SER A 541 33.30 -40.04 0.62
N PRO A 542 32.82 -39.91 -0.64
CA PRO A 542 33.67 -40.00 -1.82
C PRO A 542 34.67 -38.83 -1.96
N TYR A 543 34.38 -37.70 -1.31
CA TYR A 543 35.13 -36.45 -1.47
C TYR A 543 36.09 -36.16 -0.32
N ARG A 544 36.11 -37.00 0.73
CA ARG A 544 36.99 -36.80 1.90
C ARG A 544 38.45 -36.87 1.51
N ASN A 545 39.20 -35.84 1.90
CA ASN A 545 40.62 -35.65 1.58
C ASN A 545 40.93 -35.58 0.07
N VAL A 546 39.91 -35.38 -0.78
CA VAL A 546 40.08 -35.21 -2.22
C VAL A 546 40.07 -33.72 -2.54
N ALA A 547 41.07 -33.27 -3.30
CA ALA A 547 41.13 -31.90 -3.78
C ALA A 547 40.11 -31.70 -4.92
N SER A 548 39.34 -30.61 -4.84
CA SER A 548 38.40 -30.24 -5.90
C SER A 548 39.14 -29.82 -7.20
N PRO A 549 38.47 -29.92 -8.37
CA PRO A 549 39.03 -29.50 -9.66
C PRO A 549 39.05 -27.97 -9.86
N PHE A 550 38.49 -27.20 -8.92
CA PHE A 550 38.41 -25.74 -9.03
C PHE A 550 39.80 -25.09 -8.91
N LYS A 551 39.96 -23.92 -9.53
CA LYS A 551 41.25 -23.20 -9.63
C LYS A 551 41.20 -21.85 -8.90
N GLY A 552 42.34 -21.17 -8.82
CA GLY A 552 42.44 -19.84 -8.21
C GLY A 552 42.14 -19.85 -6.72
N LYS A 553 41.33 -18.89 -6.24
CA LYS A 553 40.94 -18.78 -4.82
C LYS A 553 40.15 -20.00 -4.30
N ALA A 554 39.58 -20.80 -5.21
CA ALA A 554 38.83 -22.01 -4.90
C ALA A 554 39.68 -23.30 -4.93
N LYS A 555 41.01 -23.20 -5.15
CA LYS A 555 41.88 -24.35 -5.40
C LYS A 555 41.79 -25.40 -4.28
N GLY A 556 41.36 -26.60 -4.65
CA GLY A 556 41.25 -27.75 -3.74
C GLY A 556 40.10 -27.67 -2.72
N GLY A 557 39.29 -26.60 -2.75
CA GLY A 557 38.10 -26.46 -1.92
C GLY A 557 36.82 -26.81 -2.69
N TRP A 558 35.88 -27.46 -2.03
CA TRP A 558 34.55 -27.78 -2.52
C TRP A 558 33.55 -26.67 -2.16
N PRO A 559 32.61 -26.32 -3.04
CA PRO A 559 31.63 -25.28 -2.75
C PRO A 559 30.61 -25.76 -1.72
N ILE A 560 30.54 -25.05 -0.59
CA ILE A 560 29.60 -25.30 0.50
C ILE A 560 28.69 -24.09 0.63
N HIS A 561 27.39 -24.32 0.48
CA HIS A 561 26.38 -23.27 0.57
C HIS A 561 25.81 -23.25 1.98
N TYR A 562 25.50 -22.07 2.51
CA TYR A 562 24.97 -21.94 3.86
C TYR A 562 24.04 -20.73 3.98
N GLU A 563 23.10 -20.84 4.91
CA GLU A 563 22.22 -19.75 5.32
C GLU A 563 22.80 -19.13 6.60
N PRO A 564 23.10 -17.82 6.64
CA PRO A 564 23.64 -17.19 7.85
C PRO A 564 22.72 -17.27 9.07
N ASP A 565 21.41 -17.33 8.84
CA ASP A 565 20.38 -17.30 9.87
C ASP A 565 20.03 -18.70 10.41
N ASP A 566 20.50 -19.76 9.76
CA ASP A 566 20.40 -21.15 10.23
C ASP A 566 21.74 -21.86 10.10
N VAL A 567 22.55 -21.80 11.17
CA VAL A 567 23.85 -22.45 11.21
C VAL A 567 23.78 -23.96 11.40
N THR A 568 22.60 -24.51 11.68
CA THR A 568 22.46 -25.94 11.98
C THR A 568 22.76 -26.81 10.76
N ARG A 569 22.68 -26.21 9.57
CA ARG A 569 22.77 -26.90 8.27
C ARG A 569 23.72 -26.16 7.32
N ALA A 570 24.37 -26.94 6.48
CA ALA A 570 25.05 -26.47 5.27
C ALA A 570 24.68 -27.39 4.11
N TYR A 571 24.91 -26.96 2.88
CA TYR A 571 24.46 -27.66 1.69
C TYR A 571 25.62 -27.91 0.72
N PHE A 572 25.82 -29.18 0.39
CA PHE A 572 26.81 -29.63 -0.56
C PHE A 572 26.12 -30.17 -1.80
N ARG A 573 26.51 -29.66 -2.97
CA ARG A 573 26.04 -30.17 -4.25
C ARG A 573 27.07 -31.15 -4.81
N ASP A 574 26.66 -32.40 -4.94
CA ASP A 574 27.51 -33.45 -5.46
C ASP A 574 27.88 -33.15 -6.94
N PRO A 575 29.17 -33.10 -7.30
CA PRO A 575 29.61 -32.76 -8.65
C PRO A 575 29.25 -33.81 -9.72
N GLU A 576 29.16 -35.08 -9.34
CA GLU A 576 28.90 -36.21 -10.24
C GLU A 576 27.40 -36.40 -10.45
N THR A 577 26.64 -36.51 -9.36
CA THR A 577 25.19 -36.76 -9.39
C THR A 577 24.36 -35.49 -9.53
N ARG A 578 24.96 -34.32 -9.29
CA ARG A 578 24.32 -32.99 -9.29
C ARG A 578 23.23 -32.80 -8.24
N LYS A 579 23.04 -33.76 -7.33
CA LYS A 579 22.09 -33.71 -6.22
C LYS A 579 22.60 -32.84 -5.07
N TRP A 580 21.67 -32.18 -4.39
CA TRP A 580 21.98 -31.46 -3.17
C TRP A 580 21.88 -32.36 -1.96
N HIS A 581 22.77 -32.15 -1.00
CA HIS A 581 22.82 -32.89 0.24
C HIS A 581 22.96 -31.92 1.40
N THR A 582 22.09 -32.08 2.40
CA THR A 582 22.21 -31.38 3.67
C THR A 582 23.31 -32.00 4.50
N LEU A 583 24.22 -31.16 4.97
CA LEU A 583 25.24 -31.48 5.96
C LEU A 583 24.76 -30.92 7.30
N MET A 584 24.74 -31.77 8.31
CA MET A 584 24.35 -31.36 9.65
C MET A 584 25.57 -30.90 10.43
N TRP A 585 25.44 -29.80 11.15
CA TRP A 585 26.44 -29.44 12.15
C TRP A 585 26.44 -30.47 13.28
N GLU A 586 27.63 -30.86 13.75
CA GLU A 586 27.78 -31.90 14.79
C GLU A 586 27.00 -31.64 16.09
N HIS A 587 26.76 -30.37 16.43
CA HIS A 587 26.01 -29.95 17.61
C HIS A 587 24.55 -29.53 17.32
N ALA A 588 24.08 -29.70 16.08
CA ALA A 588 22.68 -29.43 15.73
C ALA A 588 21.66 -30.20 16.57
N PRO A 589 21.84 -31.50 16.89
CA PRO A 589 20.85 -32.26 17.65
C PRO A 589 20.64 -31.79 19.10
N SER A 590 21.59 -31.03 19.67
CA SER A 590 21.46 -30.44 21.01
C SER A 590 20.71 -29.11 21.02
N MET A 591 20.19 -28.65 19.88
CA MET A 591 19.45 -27.40 19.77
C MET A 591 17.98 -27.65 19.48
N GLU A 592 17.12 -26.91 20.19
CA GLU A 592 15.67 -26.95 19.99
C GLU A 592 15.16 -25.90 18.98
N MET A 593 16.01 -24.93 18.60
CA MET A 593 15.68 -23.83 17.69
C MET A 593 16.82 -23.52 16.69
N PRO A 594 16.51 -22.94 15.50
CA PRO A 594 17.53 -22.44 14.58
C PRO A 594 18.39 -21.36 15.24
N LEU A 595 19.70 -21.44 15.05
CA LEU A 595 20.67 -20.49 15.61
C LEU A 595 21.32 -19.71 14.47
N SER A 596 21.40 -18.38 14.60
CA SER A 596 22.08 -17.53 13.61
C SER A 596 23.61 -17.56 13.79
N GLN A 597 24.34 -17.21 12.74
CA GLN A 597 25.81 -17.15 12.76
C GLN A 597 26.32 -16.11 13.76
N ASP A 598 25.61 -15.00 13.91
CA ASP A 598 25.98 -13.94 14.83
C ASP A 598 25.76 -14.37 16.29
N ALA A 599 24.64 -15.06 16.56
CA ALA A 599 24.36 -15.63 17.88
C ALA A 599 25.41 -16.69 18.29
N LEU A 600 25.87 -17.54 17.35
CA LEU A 600 26.94 -18.50 17.64
C LEU A 600 28.31 -17.82 17.87
N GLN A 601 28.65 -16.78 17.10
CA GLN A 601 29.89 -16.03 17.33
C GLN A 601 29.90 -15.36 18.70
N PHE A 602 28.77 -14.85 19.15
CA PHE A 602 28.60 -14.34 20.51
C PHE A 602 28.84 -15.43 21.55
N ALA A 603 28.14 -16.56 21.42
CA ALA A 603 28.26 -17.70 22.31
C ALA A 603 29.73 -18.15 22.49
N ARG A 604 30.50 -18.15 21.40
CA ARG A 604 31.94 -18.46 21.44
C ARG A 604 32.77 -17.45 22.21
N LYS A 605 32.49 -16.15 22.05
CA LYS A 605 33.17 -15.09 22.81
C LYS A 605 32.86 -15.19 24.30
N LEU A 606 31.61 -15.47 24.65
CA LEU A 606 31.18 -15.68 26.04
C LEU A 606 31.84 -16.91 26.67
N ALA A 607 31.85 -18.04 25.96
CA ALA A 607 32.56 -19.22 26.43
C ALA A 607 34.06 -18.97 26.60
N ALA A 608 34.67 -18.18 25.70
CA ALA A 608 36.10 -17.84 25.78
C ALA A 608 36.47 -16.96 26.97
N SER A 609 35.54 -16.15 27.50
CA SER A 609 35.77 -15.39 28.73
C SER A 609 35.52 -16.21 30.01
N LYS A 610 34.60 -17.18 29.95
CA LYS A 610 34.21 -18.03 31.10
C LYS A 610 35.10 -19.27 31.28
N TYR A 611 35.63 -19.83 30.20
CA TYR A 611 36.36 -21.09 30.20
C TYR A 611 37.77 -20.93 29.61
N THR A 612 38.76 -21.59 30.22
CA THR A 612 40.15 -21.63 29.73
C THR A 612 40.27 -22.36 28.38
N TYR A 613 39.38 -23.33 28.12
CA TYR A 613 39.30 -24.07 26.87
C TYR A 613 37.86 -24.06 26.35
N PRO A 614 37.44 -22.98 25.64
CA PRO A 614 36.10 -22.88 25.11
C PRO A 614 35.89 -23.84 23.93
N ASP A 615 34.72 -24.47 23.87
CA ASP A 615 34.26 -25.23 22.70
C ASP A 615 32.84 -24.81 22.29
N ASP A 616 32.42 -25.24 21.10
CA ASP A 616 31.12 -24.87 20.54
C ASP A 616 29.94 -25.41 21.35
N ARG A 617 30.13 -26.55 22.04
CA ARG A 617 29.10 -27.14 22.90
C ARG A 617 28.88 -26.28 24.15
N LEU A 618 29.95 -25.86 24.82
CA LEU A 618 29.91 -24.95 25.97
C LEU A 618 29.36 -23.59 25.57
N ALA A 619 29.77 -23.06 24.41
CA ALA A 619 29.22 -21.84 23.84
C ALA A 619 27.69 -21.92 23.68
N VAL A 620 27.19 -22.96 22.99
CA VAL A 620 25.74 -23.15 22.79
C VAL A 620 25.02 -23.39 24.12
N THR A 621 25.64 -24.12 25.06
CA THR A 621 25.06 -24.35 26.39
C THR A 621 24.92 -23.05 27.18
N ASP A 622 25.97 -22.22 27.22
CA ASP A 622 25.92 -20.90 27.86
C ASP A 622 24.89 -19.98 27.20
N LEU A 623 24.78 -20.04 25.87
CA LEU A 623 23.80 -19.27 25.12
C LEU A 623 22.37 -19.72 25.47
N LEU A 624 22.12 -21.03 25.52
CA LEU A 624 20.82 -21.61 25.89
C LEU A 624 20.48 -21.36 27.36
N GLU A 625 21.44 -21.44 28.27
CA GLU A 625 21.26 -21.06 29.68
C GLU A 625 20.90 -19.58 29.79
N ARG A 626 21.58 -18.70 29.04
CA ARG A 626 21.28 -17.26 28.99
C ARG A 626 19.93 -16.97 28.34
N TRP A 627 19.52 -17.71 27.31
CA TRP A 627 18.18 -17.61 26.69
C TRP A 627 17.09 -18.14 27.61
N ASN A 628 17.31 -19.24 28.32
CA ASN A 628 16.38 -19.74 29.34
C ASN A 628 16.28 -18.80 30.54
N LEU A 629 17.38 -18.15 30.93
CA LEU A 629 17.35 -17.02 31.86
C LEU A 629 16.53 -15.85 31.28
N GLY A 630 16.61 -15.57 29.98
CA GLY A 630 15.82 -14.53 29.29
C GLY A 630 14.32 -14.83 29.14
N LEU A 631 13.93 -16.10 29.06
CA LEU A 631 12.53 -16.55 29.01
C LEU A 631 11.89 -16.68 30.40
N GLY A 632 12.70 -16.85 31.46
CA GLY A 632 12.24 -16.99 32.86
C GLY A 632 12.49 -15.78 33.77
N SER A 633 13.26 -14.78 33.34
CA SER A 633 13.62 -13.63 34.19
C SER A 633 12.53 -12.57 34.25
N THR A 634 12.26 -12.07 35.44
CA THR A 634 11.36 -10.92 35.65
C THR A 634 11.97 -9.63 35.06
N LEU A 635 11.13 -8.63 34.75
CA LEU A 635 11.55 -7.29 34.26
C LEU A 635 12.70 -6.66 35.09
N ALA A 636 12.82 -7.01 36.37
CA ALA A 636 13.86 -6.52 37.27
C ALA A 636 15.25 -7.14 37.00
N GLU A 637 15.31 -8.42 36.66
CA GLU A 637 16.55 -9.17 36.44
C GLU A 637 17.19 -8.84 35.09
N ARG A 638 16.38 -8.65 34.04
CA ARG A 638 16.87 -8.19 32.72
C ARG A 638 17.36 -6.73 32.79
N ARG A 639 16.72 -5.88 33.60
CA ARG A 639 17.21 -4.52 33.94
C ARG A 639 18.50 -4.54 34.78
N MET A 640 18.67 -5.52 35.67
CA MET A 640 19.93 -5.73 36.40
C MET A 640 21.06 -6.14 35.46
N ALA A 641 20.82 -7.03 34.49
CA ALA A 641 21.81 -7.39 33.48
C ALA A 641 22.21 -6.20 32.59
N LEU A 642 21.24 -5.36 32.19
CA LEU A 642 21.49 -4.09 31.49
C LEU A 642 22.29 -3.09 32.35
N ARG A 643 22.01 -3.03 33.66
CA ARG A 643 22.72 -2.16 34.60
C ARG A 643 24.16 -2.62 34.84
N LEU A 644 24.38 -3.92 35.01
CA LEU A 644 25.71 -4.53 35.14
C LEU A 644 26.55 -4.34 33.87
N SER A 645 25.94 -4.48 32.68
CA SER A 645 26.61 -4.16 31.41
C SER A 645 26.98 -2.67 31.28
N ARG A 646 26.17 -1.76 31.82
CA ARG A 646 26.47 -0.32 31.88
C ARG A 646 27.57 -0.01 32.89
N GLU A 647 27.60 -0.71 34.02
CA GLU A 647 28.66 -0.61 35.04
C GLU A 647 30.01 -1.14 34.52
N ASP A 648 30.01 -2.24 33.76
CA ASP A 648 31.22 -2.75 33.09
C ASP A 648 31.78 -1.73 32.08
N THR A 649 30.92 -0.99 31.36
CA THR A 649 31.39 0.11 30.49
C THR A 649 31.94 1.32 31.25
N LEU A 650 31.46 1.59 32.46
CA LEU A 650 32.03 2.65 33.32
C LEU A 650 33.40 2.22 33.87
N ILE A 651 33.58 0.93 34.15
CA ILE A 651 34.86 0.36 34.57
C ILE A 651 35.86 0.38 33.39
N ASP A 652 35.44 0.02 32.18
CA ASP A 652 36.30 0.02 30.98
C ASP A 652 36.60 1.45 30.44
N GLN A 653 35.66 2.40 30.58
CA GLN A 653 35.92 3.82 30.30
C GLN A 653 36.78 4.50 31.38
N SER A 654 36.68 4.06 32.65
CA SER A 654 37.56 4.56 33.72
C SER A 654 39.02 4.12 33.55
N ALA A 655 39.28 3.05 32.80
CA ALA A 655 40.63 2.63 32.43
C ALA A 655 41.21 3.42 31.23
N ALA A 656 40.38 4.13 30.46
CA ALA A 656 40.78 4.82 29.23
C ALA A 656 40.74 6.36 29.29
N LEU A 657 40.31 6.98 30.41
CA LEU A 657 40.21 8.44 30.52
C LEU A 657 40.81 8.96 31.84
N ASN A 658 42.14 8.91 31.93
CA ASN A 658 42.90 9.90 32.70
C ASN A 658 43.45 10.93 31.72
N ASP A 659 42.62 11.89 31.29
CA ASP A 659 42.95 13.32 31.22
C ASP A 659 41.74 14.11 30.67
N VAL A 660 41.70 15.39 31.01
CA VAL A 660 40.73 16.42 30.60
C VAL A 660 39.47 16.56 31.47
N GLY A 661 39.65 17.37 32.51
CA GLY A 661 38.56 18.01 33.22
C GLY A 661 37.93 19.18 32.46
N THR A 662 36.74 19.53 32.94
CA THR A 662 36.02 20.81 32.82
C THR A 662 35.35 21.14 31.48
N LEU A 663 34.02 20.93 31.45
CA LEU A 663 33.13 21.79 30.68
C LEU A 663 32.00 22.37 31.57
N PRO A 664 31.60 23.64 31.35
CA PRO A 664 31.07 24.54 32.39
C PRO A 664 29.53 24.64 32.42
N SER A 665 28.82 23.73 31.75
CA SER A 665 27.36 23.76 31.63
C SER A 665 26.62 23.08 32.79
N VAL A 666 27.30 22.21 33.54
CA VAL A 666 26.71 21.46 34.69
C VAL A 666 26.81 22.24 36.01
N ALA A 667 27.77 23.17 36.13
CA ALA A 667 27.95 23.99 37.33
C ALA A 667 26.85 25.05 37.54
N ARG A 668 26.01 25.30 36.53
CA ARG A 668 24.96 26.34 36.57
C ARG A 668 23.60 25.86 37.05
N VAL A 669 23.38 24.54 37.10
CA VAL A 669 22.08 23.94 37.49
C VAL A 669 22.08 23.45 38.95
N MET A 670 23.25 23.17 39.52
CA MET A 670 23.41 22.64 40.88
C MET A 670 23.48 23.71 42.00
N ALA A 671 23.33 25.00 41.69
CA ALA A 671 23.44 26.10 42.67
C ALA A 671 22.08 26.62 43.20
N THR A 672 20.97 25.95 42.90
CA THR A 672 19.63 26.36 43.34
C THR A 672 18.87 25.19 43.93
N ALA A 673 19.15 24.87 45.20
CA ALA A 673 18.18 24.48 46.24
C ALA A 673 18.90 23.80 47.41
N ASP A 674 18.95 24.50 48.55
CA ASP A 674 19.27 23.91 49.87
C ASP A 674 18.06 23.13 50.43
N PRO A 675 18.26 22.18 51.37
CA PRO A 675 17.25 21.20 51.79
C PRO A 675 16.44 21.63 53.02
N PRO A 676 15.29 20.98 53.31
CA PRO A 676 14.68 21.00 54.64
C PRO A 676 14.79 19.65 55.38
N ALA A 677 14.68 19.71 56.70
CA ALA A 677 14.65 18.60 57.64
C ALA A 677 13.25 18.39 58.26
N ASP A 678 12.92 17.12 58.49
CA ASP A 678 12.03 16.43 59.45
C ASP A 678 10.70 17.05 59.97
N GLU A 679 9.61 16.26 59.85
CA GLU A 679 8.73 15.68 60.91
C GLU A 679 7.28 15.41 60.42
N GLU A 680 6.74 14.22 60.77
CA GLU A 680 5.37 13.69 60.61
C GLU A 680 4.35 14.30 61.63
N PRO A 681 3.06 13.86 61.76
CA PRO A 681 2.02 13.36 60.84
C PRO A 681 0.62 14.01 61.07
N ASP A 682 -0.39 13.77 60.21
CA ASP A 682 -1.79 13.42 60.60
C ASP A 682 -2.76 13.27 59.40
N THR A 683 -3.62 12.25 59.49
CA THR A 683 -4.82 11.92 58.65
C THR A 683 -6.11 12.62 59.18
N PRO A 684 -7.37 12.46 58.66
CA PRO A 684 -7.92 11.89 57.40
C PRO A 684 -9.08 12.75 56.76
N ASP A 685 -9.73 12.17 55.74
CA ASP A 685 -11.17 12.24 55.37
C ASP A 685 -11.67 12.98 54.07
N VAL A 686 -12.03 12.15 53.06
CA VAL A 686 -13.35 11.95 52.36
C VAL A 686 -14.07 13.18 51.71
N PRO A 687 -14.91 13.08 50.64
CA PRO A 687 -15.12 12.11 49.53
C PRO A 687 -15.09 12.73 48.09
N ASP A 688 -15.18 11.85 47.10
CA ASP A 688 -15.64 12.03 45.69
C ASP A 688 -16.95 12.85 45.57
N PRO A 689 -17.26 13.54 44.45
CA PRO A 689 -18.01 12.85 43.37
C PRO A 689 -17.84 13.39 41.93
N GLU A 690 -17.98 12.46 40.98
CA GLU A 690 -18.88 12.45 39.80
C GLU A 690 -18.92 13.59 38.75
N THR A 691 -18.92 13.13 37.48
CA THR A 691 -19.80 13.48 36.33
C THR A 691 -19.41 14.55 35.29
N GLY A 692 -19.67 14.15 34.02
CA GLY A 692 -19.89 14.99 32.81
C GLY A 692 -18.71 14.93 31.82
N ASP A 693 -18.67 14.08 30.80
CA ASP A 693 -19.56 13.91 29.62
C ASP A 693 -19.62 15.16 28.72
N ASP A 694 -18.97 15.08 27.55
CA ASP A 694 -19.50 15.41 26.20
C ASP A 694 -18.37 15.71 25.19
N ASP A 695 -18.28 14.81 24.19
CA ASP A 695 -18.06 15.01 22.75
C ASP A 695 -17.29 16.23 22.20
N ALA A 696 -16.20 15.94 21.48
CA ALA A 696 -15.94 16.52 20.16
C ALA A 696 -14.90 15.68 19.39
N GLU A 697 -15.33 15.14 18.25
CA GLU A 697 -14.46 14.72 17.15
C GLU A 697 -13.55 15.89 16.74
N ASP A 698 -12.24 15.65 16.58
CA ASP A 698 -11.40 16.49 15.71
C ASP A 698 -10.14 15.75 15.24
N GLU A 699 -10.13 15.52 13.93
CA GLU A 699 -8.99 15.55 12.99
C GLU A 699 -7.57 15.58 13.58
N LEU A 700 -6.92 14.41 13.63
CA LEU A 700 -5.46 14.31 13.72
C LEU A 700 -4.94 13.29 12.70
N ASP A 701 -4.91 13.73 11.43
CA ASP A 701 -4.18 13.04 10.37
C ASP A 701 -3.23 14.03 9.68
N ASP A 702 -2.03 13.53 9.35
CA ASP A 702 -0.89 14.15 8.65
C ASP A 702 0.21 14.79 9.52
N TYR A 703 1.14 13.99 10.04
CA TYR A 703 2.55 14.40 10.16
C TYR A 703 3.51 13.19 10.19
N VAL A 704 3.62 12.37 9.14
CA VAL A 704 4.78 11.46 9.01
C VAL A 704 5.07 11.11 7.54
N SER A 705 5.83 11.95 6.82
CA SER A 705 6.28 11.64 5.44
C SER A 705 7.72 12.07 5.12
N ASP A 706 8.46 12.70 6.03
CA ASP A 706 9.72 13.36 5.68
C ASP A 706 10.99 12.55 5.96
N PHE A 707 10.89 11.27 6.34
CA PHE A 707 12.09 10.48 6.70
C PHE A 707 12.97 9.99 5.52
N TYR A 708 12.50 9.99 4.26
CA TYR A 708 13.27 9.45 3.12
C TYR A 708 13.99 10.52 2.25
N ALA A 709 14.21 11.73 2.78
CA ALA A 709 14.95 12.77 2.03
C ALA A 709 16.46 12.79 2.36
N ASP A 710 16.84 12.53 3.60
CA ASP A 710 18.18 12.90 4.09
C ASP A 710 19.23 11.76 4.04
N ALA A 711 18.93 10.63 3.40
CA ALA A 711 19.91 9.54 3.22
C ALA A 711 20.83 9.73 2.00
N LEU A 712 20.82 10.91 1.35
CA LEU A 712 21.57 11.21 0.13
C LEU A 712 22.50 12.43 0.24
N GLU A 713 22.56 13.09 1.39
CA GLU A 713 23.54 14.15 1.67
C GLU A 713 24.56 13.64 2.67
N ASP A 714 25.49 12.81 2.19
CA ASP A 714 26.91 12.89 2.51
C ASP A 714 27.66 11.77 1.77
N ALA A 715 28.47 12.19 0.80
CA ALA A 715 29.50 11.41 0.12
C ALA A 715 30.87 11.78 0.69
#